data_AF-A0A349PAW7-F1
#
_entry.id   AF-A0A349PAW7-F1
#
_cell.length_a   1.000
_cell.length_b   1.000
_cell.length_c   1.000
_cell.angle_alpha   90.00
_cell.angle_beta   90.00
_cell.angle_gamma   90.00
#
_symmetry.space_group_name_H-M   'P 1'
#
loop_
_entity.id
_entity.type
_entity.pdbx_description
1 polymer ?
#
loop_
_entity_poly.entity_id
_entity_poly.type
_entity_poly.pdbx_seq_one_letter_code
_entity_poly.pdbx_strand_id
1 'polypeptide(L)'
;MREHYNIPRKENLSLKDYPTIRHCIKYVMEEKDGSVAAVAAPAPVAVPAPVKAAPAPVQHAPAAATPVHHATAAAGVSEDAVKENILNMIADKTGYPKDMLELDLDMEADLGIDTVKQAELFAAMREHYNIPRKENLSLKDYPTIRHCIKYVMEEKGGAASAAAAPAPAPAVHVVPAPKTEAAPVHHAPITSDVSEEAVKESILNMIADKTGYPKDMLELDLDMEADLGIDTVKQAELFAAMREHYNIPRKENLSLKDYPTIRHCIKYVMEETAPATAPAPAAQAAKTVQPELMDIAAEPVEKPVEKPAKLEHPKRHIRHVPAVIQAPVEQEVIKKLSPKRPVAIFAEDLDLAKAFRAELNKHRADSYIFTPAKTKVKDAITVDFRDIPALEKALADFAAAHPDTQGIVYLPGCMVKSLSQETAAYDDLKRYALPLFLAAKYLGAGLQKMDPGTTTFMAVVTTLDGGFGYKTRDAYDPIYGAIHGPTLCLRKELEHSAVKMLDFEPSSSNQTIVQKTFYEILYSDKRLAIGYADGKRWTLVGKPAVLDKSRPAMDLKGRNVLITGGGRGLGAMFARMLAEQHKPDLVLLDIIDVSDKAKRLTAMSPEELKAYKTGELWSEIKATVEKPTPAILEREFTKLKDAADMHQNMEAIRALGVKVHYYRCDLNNPESFAAAMQNIKTDFGAVDGLVHFAGLERSKLAVDKAVEEFTLIFNVKANSAINLWKSGVVKEKGFWVMVSSIAGKFGNLGQTDYAAASDYIAKFCLSQTNRGVRAVSVDMTGYAQIGMGARPGVEAFLKSQEMEFLYPEEGMQAMIDELAYGKVPEIILSGSLGKLDWDKQLMYEPGFSASGATGMHFAPKVEDLLKGESLAAAKEFSLEADPYLLDHSINGTPYVPGVMGLETFAEVSALVNGAPPKALTSVRFAVPIKLLRNKPAEIKIKAFTLGSGGGCEMRLESDFVSPKGLRLGQTRTHFKAVSVPDVSSAWKEAIRPVLPKTNKYKTDAATIYKTYFHGPSFQVLDGIISVDKGSVLAVFKRPAAPLWKPGQQAKLVFHPLVFEALFQACGWRDIQFDRSMALPDAIGAAIVYDHEPLDPETLFLYGVFKGRTEDGRSLYDAWAFDGEFNLYAELRDYAMIPTPI
;
A
#
# COMPACT_ATOMS: atom_id res chain seq x y z
N MET A 1 -23.92 30.38 18.66
CA MET A 1 -23.32 31.63 18.13
C MET A 1 -22.93 32.61 19.24
N ARG A 2 -23.83 33.04 20.14
CA ARG A 2 -23.47 33.99 21.23
C ARG A 2 -22.36 33.51 22.17
N GLU A 3 -22.44 32.27 22.65
CA GLU A 3 -21.38 31.69 23.51
C GLU A 3 -20.06 31.49 22.75
N HIS A 4 -20.15 31.08 21.48
CA HIS A 4 -18.97 30.83 20.65
C HIS A 4 -18.24 32.12 20.24
N TYR A 5 -18.96 33.24 20.09
CA TYR A 5 -18.41 34.53 19.68
C TYR A 5 -18.41 35.60 20.79
N ASN A 6 -18.79 35.22 22.01
CA ASN A 6 -18.83 36.07 23.21
C ASN A 6 -19.71 37.33 23.10
N ILE A 7 -20.89 37.23 22.45
CA ILE A 7 -21.82 38.35 22.20
C ILE A 7 -22.82 38.50 23.37
N PRO A 8 -22.98 39.69 24.00
CA PRO A 8 -23.84 39.90 25.17
C PRO A 8 -25.32 39.57 24.94
N ARG A 9 -26.05 39.21 26.01
CA ARG A 9 -27.48 38.91 25.96
C ARG A 9 -28.34 40.17 25.94
N LYS A 10 -28.87 40.54 24.76
CA LYS A 10 -29.96 41.52 24.59
C LYS A 10 -31.31 40.86 24.91
N GLU A 11 -32.06 41.47 25.83
CA GLU A 11 -33.31 40.90 26.38
C GLU A 11 -34.49 40.95 25.39
N ASN A 12 -34.44 41.81 24.36
CA ASN A 12 -35.55 42.01 23.40
C ASN A 12 -35.29 41.45 21.99
N LEU A 13 -34.49 40.37 21.87
CA LEU A 13 -34.16 39.78 20.56
C LEU A 13 -35.24 38.78 20.12
N SER A 14 -35.96 39.07 19.03
CA SER A 14 -36.93 38.15 18.42
C SER A 14 -36.27 37.28 17.35
N LEU A 15 -36.44 35.96 17.44
CA LEU A 15 -35.89 35.01 16.46
C LEU A 15 -36.57 35.09 15.08
N LYS A 16 -37.76 35.71 14.99
CA LYS A 16 -38.47 35.88 13.71
C LYS A 16 -37.77 36.85 12.76
N ASP A 17 -36.91 37.72 13.27
CA ASP A 17 -36.19 38.72 12.48
C ASP A 17 -34.91 38.16 11.82
N TYR A 18 -34.54 36.90 12.13
CA TYR A 18 -33.33 36.23 11.61
C TYR A 18 -33.65 34.83 11.05
N PRO A 19 -34.47 34.72 9.98
CA PRO A 19 -35.00 33.43 9.52
C PRO A 19 -34.01 32.56 8.73
N THR A 20 -32.83 33.09 8.38
CA THR A 20 -31.83 32.34 7.59
C THR A 20 -30.43 32.45 8.17
N ILE A 21 -29.57 31.47 7.88
CA ILE A 21 -28.19 31.40 8.38
C ILE A 21 -27.39 32.65 8.02
N ARG A 22 -27.64 33.25 6.85
CA ARG A 22 -27.00 34.51 6.41
C ARG A 22 -27.35 35.69 7.33
N HIS A 23 -28.59 35.76 7.83
CA HIS A 23 -29.00 36.78 8.81
C HIS A 23 -28.31 36.57 10.17
N CYS A 24 -28.15 35.32 10.59
CA CYS A 24 -27.42 34.98 11.82
C CYS A 24 -25.92 35.31 11.72
N ILE A 25 -25.29 35.09 10.55
CA ILE A 25 -23.89 35.45 10.30
C ILE A 25 -23.74 36.98 10.35
N LYS A 26 -24.65 37.72 9.69
CA LYS A 26 -24.65 39.18 9.71
C LYS A 26 -24.77 39.75 11.14
N TYR A 27 -25.68 39.20 11.95
CA TYR A 27 -25.82 39.54 13.37
C TYR A 27 -24.53 39.30 14.17
N VAL A 28 -23.81 38.21 13.91
CA VAL A 28 -22.53 37.92 14.58
C VAL A 28 -21.44 38.90 14.16
N MET A 29 -21.39 39.28 12.88
CA MET A 29 -20.39 40.23 12.40
C MET A 29 -20.63 41.64 12.95
N GLU A 30 -21.89 42.09 12.98
CA GLU A 30 -22.26 43.42 13.49
C GLU A 30 -22.02 43.60 14.99
N GLU A 31 -22.20 42.55 15.81
CA GLU A 31 -21.99 42.65 17.27
C GLU A 31 -20.54 42.42 17.70
N LYS A 32 -19.68 41.86 16.83
CA LYS A 32 -18.26 41.57 17.16
C LYS A 32 -17.32 42.75 16.91
N ASP A 33 -17.67 43.67 16.01
CA ASP A 33 -16.87 44.87 15.71
C ASP A 33 -17.07 46.03 16.71
N GLY A 34 -17.97 45.88 17.67
CA GLY A 34 -18.31 46.91 18.66
C GLY A 34 -18.03 46.51 20.11
N SER A 35 -16.76 46.34 20.52
CA SER A 35 -16.26 46.72 21.88
C SER A 35 -14.85 46.19 22.17
N VAL A 36 -13.91 47.11 22.31
CA VAL A 36 -12.66 46.90 23.06
C VAL A 36 -12.77 47.65 24.37
N ALA A 37 -12.64 46.95 25.51
CA ALA A 37 -12.34 47.57 26.80
C ALA A 37 -11.39 46.66 27.60
N ALA A 38 -10.29 47.25 28.04
CA ALA A 38 -9.11 46.63 28.65
C ALA A 38 -9.25 46.36 30.16
N VAL A 39 -8.60 45.30 30.70
CA VAL A 39 -8.07 45.29 32.09
C VAL A 39 -6.84 44.35 32.25
N ALA A 40 -5.77 44.97 32.78
CA ALA A 40 -4.54 44.58 33.51
C ALA A 40 -4.06 43.12 33.75
N ALA A 41 -2.72 42.99 33.71
CA ALA A 41 -1.87 41.83 34.02
C ALA A 41 -1.41 41.74 35.50
N PRO A 42 -1.02 40.54 36.02
CA PRO A 42 -0.30 40.41 37.28
C PRO A 42 1.24 40.36 37.09
N ALA A 43 1.95 40.81 38.12
CA ALA A 43 3.39 41.11 38.19
C ALA A 43 4.33 39.88 38.27
N PRO A 44 5.63 40.03 37.91
CA PRO A 44 6.61 38.94 37.89
C PRO A 44 7.44 38.84 39.18
N VAL A 45 7.85 37.61 39.55
CA VAL A 45 8.84 37.33 40.60
C VAL A 45 10.23 37.22 39.98
N ALA A 46 11.20 37.94 40.56
CA ALA A 46 12.56 38.12 40.08
C ALA A 46 13.53 36.99 40.49
N VAL A 47 14.51 36.71 39.62
CA VAL A 47 15.77 36.00 39.94
C VAL A 47 16.93 36.85 39.37
N PRO A 48 18.04 37.04 40.10
CA PRO A 48 19.08 37.99 39.71
C PRO A 48 20.09 37.39 38.71
N ALA A 49 20.59 38.26 37.83
CA ALA A 49 21.87 38.14 37.11
C ALA A 49 22.81 39.25 37.65
N PRO A 50 24.05 39.51 37.15
CA PRO A 50 24.84 38.86 36.10
C PRO A 50 26.37 38.78 36.43
N VAL A 51 27.22 38.24 35.54
CA VAL A 51 28.49 38.92 35.15
C VAL A 51 28.83 38.64 33.67
N LYS A 52 29.11 39.73 32.94
CA LYS A 52 29.50 39.89 31.53
C LYS A 52 30.99 39.60 31.27
N ALA A 53 31.31 39.27 30.01
CA ALA A 53 32.37 39.98 29.27
C ALA A 53 32.17 39.88 27.74
N ALA A 54 32.41 41.00 27.05
CA ALA A 54 32.50 41.24 25.61
C ALA A 54 33.68 42.24 25.41
N PRO A 55 34.03 42.75 24.21
CA PRO A 55 34.32 42.13 22.89
C PRO A 55 35.66 42.64 22.25
N ALA A 56 36.00 42.09 21.05
CA ALA A 56 36.86 42.48 19.88
C ALA A 56 37.84 43.69 19.90
N PRO A 57 38.92 43.72 19.06
CA PRO A 57 38.84 44.27 17.68
C PRO A 57 39.81 43.62 16.63
N VAL A 58 39.43 43.41 15.35
CA VAL A 58 39.43 44.28 14.12
C VAL A 58 40.80 44.51 13.42
N GLN A 59 40.76 44.40 12.07
CA GLN A 59 41.51 45.12 11.00
C GLN A 59 42.65 44.34 10.29
N HIS A 60 42.94 44.47 8.99
CA HIS A 60 42.26 44.88 7.74
C HIS A 60 43.27 44.63 6.59
N ALA A 61 42.85 43.98 5.49
CA ALA A 61 43.04 44.28 4.03
C ALA A 61 44.42 44.80 3.48
N PRO A 62 44.62 45.11 2.17
CA PRO A 62 43.90 44.79 0.91
C PRO A 62 44.82 44.47 -0.32
N ALA A 63 44.16 44.31 -1.48
CA ALA A 63 44.58 44.68 -2.85
C ALA A 63 45.30 43.61 -3.71
N ALA A 64 44.99 43.37 -4.99
CA ALA A 64 44.19 44.06 -6.02
C ALA A 64 43.74 43.00 -7.07
N ALA A 65 42.49 42.97 -7.58
CA ALA A 65 41.89 43.73 -8.71
C ALA A 65 42.55 43.40 -10.08
N THR A 66 41.89 43.15 -11.23
CA THR A 66 40.57 43.52 -11.80
C THR A 66 40.42 42.82 -13.20
N PRO A 67 39.43 43.09 -14.11
CA PRO A 67 37.96 42.93 -14.18
C PRO A 67 37.56 41.88 -15.30
N VAL A 68 36.32 41.51 -15.69
CA VAL A 68 35.13 42.28 -16.15
C VAL A 68 33.85 41.39 -16.21
N HIS A 69 32.69 42.04 -15.99
CA HIS A 69 31.24 41.72 -16.06
C HIS A 69 30.74 40.61 -17.04
N HIS A 70 29.69 39.83 -16.71
CA HIS A 70 28.26 40.24 -16.72
C HIS A 70 27.39 39.63 -15.59
N ALA A 71 26.37 40.40 -15.20
CA ALA A 71 25.33 40.09 -14.24
C ALA A 71 24.20 39.20 -14.81
N THR A 72 23.49 38.48 -13.94
CA THR A 72 22.04 38.25 -14.08
C THR A 72 21.38 38.18 -12.70
N ALA A 73 20.23 38.84 -12.62
CA ALA A 73 19.48 39.18 -11.42
C ALA A 73 18.72 37.99 -10.80
N ALA A 74 18.40 38.11 -9.51
CA ALA A 74 17.41 37.28 -8.83
C ALA A 74 16.03 37.49 -9.51
N ALA A 75 15.53 36.46 -10.19
CA ALA A 75 14.19 36.48 -10.77
C ALA A 75 13.17 36.19 -9.67
N GLY A 76 12.28 37.15 -9.39
CA GLY A 76 11.05 36.90 -8.65
C GLY A 76 10.16 35.91 -9.41
N VAL A 77 9.43 35.08 -8.67
CA VAL A 77 8.50 34.10 -9.27
C VAL A 77 7.35 34.87 -9.96
N SER A 78 7.20 34.70 -11.28
CA SER A 78 6.10 35.30 -12.06
C SER A 78 4.80 34.56 -11.79
N GLU A 79 3.71 35.29 -11.52
CA GLU A 79 2.37 34.73 -11.27
C GLU A 79 1.88 33.87 -12.44
N ASP A 80 2.18 34.26 -13.68
CA ASP A 80 1.82 33.49 -14.89
C ASP A 80 2.55 32.16 -14.97
N ALA A 81 3.81 32.10 -14.51
CA ALA A 81 4.57 30.86 -14.45
C ALA A 81 4.06 29.94 -13.33
N VAL A 82 3.65 30.51 -12.19
CA VAL A 82 3.01 29.73 -11.11
C VAL A 82 1.68 29.17 -11.57
N LYS A 83 0.88 29.99 -12.25
CA LYS A 83 -0.40 29.61 -12.83
C LYS A 83 -0.25 28.46 -13.81
N GLU A 84 0.64 28.57 -14.81
CA GLU A 84 0.86 27.49 -15.76
C GLU A 84 1.28 26.19 -15.06
N ASN A 85 2.20 26.26 -14.11
CA ASN A 85 2.68 25.07 -13.42
C ASN A 85 1.60 24.41 -12.56
N ILE A 86 0.77 25.19 -11.86
CA ILE A 86 -0.33 24.63 -11.05
C ILE A 86 -1.40 24.01 -11.95
N LEU A 87 -1.73 24.64 -13.08
CA LEU A 87 -2.63 24.07 -14.08
C LEU A 87 -2.08 22.77 -14.67
N ASN A 88 -0.77 22.68 -14.91
CA ASN A 88 -0.10 21.46 -15.36
C ASN A 88 -0.19 20.35 -14.31
N MET A 89 0.11 20.67 -13.04
CA MET A 89 0.04 19.71 -11.93
C MET A 89 -1.37 19.17 -11.71
N ILE A 90 -2.40 20.01 -11.90
CA ILE A 90 -3.79 19.58 -11.79
C ILE A 90 -4.17 18.73 -13.01
N ALA A 91 -3.85 19.15 -14.23
CA ALA A 91 -4.11 18.39 -15.45
C ALA A 91 -3.47 16.99 -15.41
N ASP A 92 -2.23 16.88 -14.94
CA ASP A 92 -1.52 15.59 -14.81
C ASP A 92 -2.13 14.68 -13.74
N LYS A 93 -2.75 15.25 -12.70
CA LYS A 93 -3.37 14.50 -11.58
C LYS A 93 -4.83 14.13 -11.82
N THR A 94 -5.56 14.91 -12.60
CA THR A 94 -7.01 14.70 -12.84
C THR A 94 -7.31 14.17 -14.23
N GLY A 95 -6.38 14.34 -15.19
CA GLY A 95 -6.60 14.02 -16.60
C GLY A 95 -7.42 15.07 -17.36
N TYR A 96 -7.74 16.21 -16.74
CA TYR A 96 -8.46 17.30 -17.42
C TYR A 96 -7.55 18.03 -18.41
N PRO A 97 -8.02 18.35 -19.64
CA PRO A 97 -7.34 19.27 -20.54
C PRO A 97 -7.15 20.65 -19.88
N LYS A 98 -5.99 21.30 -20.08
CA LYS A 98 -5.64 22.56 -19.39
C LYS A 98 -6.59 23.71 -19.69
N ASP A 99 -7.17 23.72 -20.89
CA ASP A 99 -8.20 24.66 -21.34
C ASP A 99 -9.54 24.49 -20.59
N MET A 100 -9.74 23.38 -19.88
CA MET A 100 -10.90 23.15 -19.01
C MET A 100 -10.68 23.59 -17.55
N LEU A 101 -9.45 23.88 -17.14
CA LEU A 101 -9.10 24.23 -15.75
C LEU A 101 -9.16 25.76 -15.51
N GLU A 102 -10.31 26.25 -15.05
CA GLU A 102 -10.49 27.65 -14.67
C GLU A 102 -10.02 27.92 -13.24
N LEU A 103 -9.50 29.12 -12.98
CA LEU A 103 -8.83 29.44 -11.72
C LEU A 103 -9.76 29.43 -10.51
N ASP A 104 -11.05 29.71 -10.73
CA ASP A 104 -12.03 29.84 -9.66
C ASP A 104 -12.81 28.54 -9.39
N LEU A 105 -12.50 27.45 -10.12
CA LEU A 105 -13.09 26.14 -9.88
C LEU A 105 -12.71 25.63 -8.49
N ASP A 106 -13.72 25.15 -7.77
CA ASP A 106 -13.56 24.47 -6.50
C ASP A 106 -12.94 23.10 -6.73
N MET A 107 -11.85 22.84 -6.01
CA MET A 107 -11.08 21.62 -6.16
C MET A 107 -11.90 20.38 -5.78
N GLU A 108 -12.78 20.46 -4.77
CA GLU A 108 -13.60 19.32 -4.33
C GLU A 108 -14.92 19.24 -5.10
N ALA A 109 -15.64 20.36 -5.20
CA ALA A 109 -16.99 20.40 -5.73
C ALA A 109 -17.04 20.38 -7.28
N ASP A 110 -16.07 21.01 -7.94
CA ASP A 110 -16.09 21.18 -9.40
C ASP A 110 -15.09 20.25 -10.12
N LEU A 111 -13.92 20.01 -9.52
CA LEU A 111 -12.86 19.17 -10.11
C LEU A 111 -12.81 17.75 -9.54
N GLY A 112 -13.66 17.43 -8.56
CA GLY A 112 -13.70 16.10 -7.93
C GLY A 112 -12.37 15.68 -7.27
N ILE A 113 -11.53 16.65 -6.92
CA ILE A 113 -10.25 16.46 -6.23
C ILE A 113 -10.58 16.35 -4.74
N ASP A 114 -10.69 15.11 -4.27
CA ASP A 114 -10.88 14.80 -2.85
C ASP A 114 -9.74 15.36 -1.98
N THR A 115 -9.99 15.43 -0.68
CA THR A 115 -9.06 15.99 0.31
C THR A 115 -7.68 15.30 0.35
N VAL A 116 -7.57 14.05 -0.15
CA VAL A 116 -6.30 13.33 -0.28
C VAL A 116 -5.51 13.84 -1.48
N LYS A 117 -6.15 13.97 -2.66
CA LYS A 117 -5.52 14.55 -3.85
C LYS A 117 -5.19 16.03 -3.70
N GLN A 118 -6.00 16.79 -2.94
CA GLN A 118 -5.66 18.17 -2.57
C GLN A 118 -4.38 18.22 -1.72
N ALA A 119 -4.25 17.33 -0.72
CA ALA A 119 -3.04 17.25 0.09
C ALA A 119 -1.80 16.88 -0.74
N GLU A 120 -1.95 16.01 -1.74
CA GLU A 120 -0.89 15.68 -2.69
C GLU A 120 -0.52 16.83 -3.62
N LEU A 121 -1.50 17.59 -4.12
CA LEU A 121 -1.26 18.80 -4.93
C LEU A 121 -0.48 19.82 -4.10
N PHE A 122 -0.85 20.04 -2.84
CA PHE A 122 -0.11 20.91 -1.92
C PHE A 122 1.27 20.35 -1.53
N ALA A 123 1.46 19.04 -1.51
CA ALA A 123 2.79 18.43 -1.36
C ALA A 123 3.66 18.69 -2.59
N ALA A 124 3.13 18.48 -3.80
CA ALA A 124 3.83 18.73 -5.06
C ALA A 124 4.17 20.22 -5.23
N MET A 125 3.26 21.15 -4.89
CA MET A 125 3.53 22.58 -4.89
C MET A 125 4.62 22.95 -3.87
N ARG A 126 4.60 22.39 -2.66
CA ARG A 126 5.63 22.65 -1.65
C ARG A 126 7.00 22.15 -2.08
N GLU A 127 7.06 20.97 -2.68
CA GLU A 127 8.30 20.40 -3.21
C GLU A 127 8.82 21.21 -4.39
N HIS A 128 7.95 21.50 -5.37
CA HIS A 128 8.32 22.21 -6.59
C HIS A 128 8.77 23.65 -6.33
N TYR A 129 8.09 24.36 -5.41
CA TYR A 129 8.45 25.74 -5.06
C TYR A 129 9.37 25.83 -3.85
N ASN A 130 9.76 24.73 -3.19
CA ASN A 130 10.55 24.70 -1.96
C ASN A 130 9.93 25.54 -0.82
N ILE A 131 8.65 25.29 -0.50
CA ILE A 131 7.88 25.94 0.58
C ILE A 131 7.93 25.05 1.84
N PRO A 132 8.35 25.57 3.01
CA PRO A 132 8.46 24.77 4.24
C PRO A 132 7.11 24.25 4.73
N ARG A 133 7.11 23.04 5.32
CA ARG A 133 5.90 22.40 5.83
C ARG A 133 5.39 23.11 7.10
N LYS A 134 4.16 23.63 7.04
CA LYS A 134 3.43 24.12 8.22
C LYS A 134 2.56 22.99 8.79
N GLU A 135 2.63 22.76 10.10
CA GLU A 135 1.92 21.65 10.77
C GLU A 135 0.41 21.92 10.96
N ASN A 136 -0.05 23.16 10.83
CA ASN A 136 -1.44 23.58 11.07
C ASN A 136 -2.14 24.18 9.83
N LEU A 137 -1.77 23.76 8.61
CA LEU A 137 -2.42 24.25 7.39
C LEU A 137 -3.75 23.51 7.15
N SER A 138 -4.87 24.23 7.19
CA SER A 138 -6.19 23.70 6.83
C SER A 138 -6.39 23.81 5.32
N LEU A 139 -6.53 22.67 4.63
CA LEU A 139 -6.75 22.65 3.17
C LEU A 139 -8.10 23.27 2.77
N LYS A 140 -9.05 23.36 3.70
CA LYS A 140 -10.35 24.01 3.51
C LYS A 140 -10.26 25.52 3.28
N ASP A 141 -9.13 26.12 3.64
CA ASP A 141 -8.89 27.55 3.47
C ASP A 141 -8.41 27.89 2.04
N TYR A 142 -8.15 26.86 1.22
CA TYR A 142 -7.68 27.01 -0.16
C TYR A 142 -8.52 26.18 -1.17
N PRO A 143 -9.82 26.50 -1.31
CA PRO A 143 -10.75 25.65 -2.05
C PRO A 143 -10.57 25.70 -3.58
N THR A 144 -9.90 26.72 -4.15
CA THR A 144 -9.81 26.89 -5.61
C THR A 144 -8.38 26.90 -6.15
N ILE A 145 -8.22 26.71 -7.47
CA ILE A 145 -6.91 26.81 -8.14
C ILE A 145 -6.27 28.19 -7.89
N ARG A 146 -7.06 29.26 -7.86
CA ARG A 146 -6.61 30.63 -7.53
C ARG A 146 -6.05 30.71 -6.11
N HIS A 147 -6.64 29.99 -5.15
CA HIS A 147 -6.12 29.90 -3.79
C HIS A 147 -4.78 29.16 -3.74
N CYS A 148 -4.57 28.14 -4.57
CA CYS A 148 -3.28 27.46 -4.69
C CYS A 148 -2.19 28.37 -5.27
N ILE A 149 -2.50 29.14 -6.31
CA ILE A 149 -1.59 30.16 -6.87
C ILE A 149 -1.24 31.19 -5.81
N LYS A 150 -2.25 31.72 -5.10
CA LYS A 150 -2.07 32.69 -4.02
C LYS A 150 -1.21 32.15 -2.89
N TYR A 151 -1.43 30.90 -2.45
CA TYR A 151 -0.62 30.24 -1.44
C TYR A 151 0.87 30.20 -1.82
N VAL A 152 1.18 29.80 -3.06
CA VAL A 152 2.57 29.76 -3.54
C VAL A 152 3.18 31.16 -3.63
N MET A 153 2.40 32.15 -4.10
CA MET A 153 2.85 33.54 -4.21
C MET A 153 3.08 34.19 -2.84
N GLU A 154 2.25 33.90 -1.84
CA GLU A 154 2.39 34.42 -0.46
C GLU A 154 3.61 33.83 0.26
N GLU A 155 3.84 32.52 0.12
CA GLU A 155 4.97 31.84 0.77
C GLU A 155 6.33 32.10 0.07
N LYS A 156 6.32 32.55 -1.20
CA LYS A 156 7.52 32.94 -1.95
C LYS A 156 7.75 34.44 -2.01
N GLY A 157 6.70 35.26 -1.86
CA GLY A 157 6.74 36.73 -1.94
C GLY A 157 6.96 37.46 -0.60
N GLY A 158 6.99 36.74 0.53
CA GLY A 158 7.09 37.33 1.87
C GLY A 158 8.52 37.67 2.34
N ALA A 159 9.19 38.65 1.70
CA ALA A 159 10.30 39.39 2.30
C ALA A 159 10.44 40.81 1.70
N ALA A 160 9.54 41.73 2.07
CA ALA A 160 9.83 43.17 2.13
C ALA A 160 8.82 43.89 3.05
N SER A 161 9.33 44.89 3.77
CA SER A 161 8.87 45.45 5.05
C SER A 161 7.78 46.52 4.98
N ALA A 162 7.20 46.77 6.16
CA ALA A 162 6.18 47.73 6.61
C ALA A 162 6.43 49.24 6.41
N ALA A 163 5.29 49.97 6.49
CA ALA A 163 5.03 51.31 7.07
C ALA A 163 5.02 52.56 6.16
N ALA A 164 3.82 53.10 5.89
CA ALA A 164 3.38 54.48 6.24
C ALA A 164 1.99 54.81 5.61
N ALA A 165 1.09 55.39 6.41
CA ALA A 165 -0.16 56.08 6.01
C ALA A 165 0.18 57.53 5.53
N PRO A 166 -0.71 58.35 4.90
CA PRO A 166 -2.18 58.38 5.00
C PRO A 166 -2.99 58.59 3.69
N ALA A 167 -4.32 58.52 3.82
CA ALA A 167 -5.36 58.77 2.80
C ALA A 167 -5.37 60.23 2.27
N PRO A 168 -5.97 60.54 1.09
CA PRO A 168 -7.43 60.59 0.93
C PRO A 168 -7.98 60.12 -0.45
N ALA A 169 -9.29 59.81 -0.50
CA ALA A 169 -10.14 59.77 -1.71
C ALA A 169 -10.58 61.21 -2.10
N PRO A 170 -11.28 61.52 -3.23
CA PRO A 170 -11.95 60.64 -4.20
C PRO A 170 -11.87 61.05 -5.70
N ALA A 171 -12.27 60.10 -6.56
CA ALA A 171 -13.01 60.23 -7.83
C ALA A 171 -12.48 61.03 -9.06
N VAL A 172 -12.98 60.55 -10.21
CA VAL A 172 -13.19 61.17 -11.53
C VAL A 172 -12.20 60.79 -12.65
N HIS A 173 -12.79 60.17 -13.67
CA HIS A 173 -12.31 59.93 -15.04
C HIS A 173 -11.46 61.05 -15.64
N VAL A 174 -10.41 60.72 -16.40
CA VAL A 174 -10.08 61.28 -17.74
C VAL A 174 -9.04 60.38 -18.46
N VAL A 175 -9.34 60.06 -19.72
CA VAL A 175 -8.59 59.35 -20.78
C VAL A 175 -7.49 60.29 -21.36
N PRO A 176 -6.26 59.85 -21.76
CA PRO A 176 -6.07 59.40 -23.14
C PRO A 176 -4.94 58.40 -23.45
N ALA A 177 -5.17 57.73 -24.59
CA ALA A 177 -4.29 56.86 -25.36
C ALA A 177 -2.95 57.51 -25.79
N PRO A 178 -2.01 56.70 -26.30
CA PRO A 178 -1.88 56.55 -27.77
C PRO A 178 -1.83 55.05 -28.17
N LYS A 179 -2.61 54.59 -29.16
CA LYS A 179 -2.38 54.67 -30.63
C LYS A 179 -0.97 54.18 -30.98
N THR A 180 -0.76 53.21 -31.87
CA THR A 180 -1.37 52.90 -33.18
C THR A 180 -0.86 51.47 -33.53
N GLU A 181 -1.40 50.61 -34.40
CA GLU A 181 -2.29 50.71 -35.54
C GLU A 181 -2.65 49.26 -35.93
N ALA A 182 -3.84 49.09 -36.51
CA ALA A 182 -4.44 47.82 -36.88
C ALA A 182 -4.00 47.35 -38.29
N ALA A 183 -4.22 46.06 -38.56
CA ALA A 183 -4.75 45.60 -39.83
C ALA A 183 -5.84 44.55 -39.53
N PRO A 184 -7.11 44.73 -39.95
CA PRO A 184 -8.22 43.91 -39.48
C PRO A 184 -8.83 42.97 -40.55
N VAL A 185 -9.50 41.94 -40.02
CA VAL A 185 -10.70 41.19 -40.49
C VAL A 185 -10.74 40.44 -41.83
N HIS A 186 -11.15 39.17 -41.74
CA HIS A 186 -12.49 38.73 -42.17
C HIS A 186 -12.97 37.53 -41.33
N HIS A 187 -14.02 37.75 -40.53
CA HIS A 187 -14.87 36.68 -40.00
C HIS A 187 -16.00 36.42 -41.00
N ALA A 188 -16.26 35.15 -41.30
CA ALA A 188 -17.55 34.69 -41.79
C ALA A 188 -18.35 34.14 -40.58
N PRO A 189 -19.55 34.65 -40.29
CA PRO A 189 -20.49 34.02 -39.38
C PRO A 189 -21.38 33.04 -40.16
N ILE A 190 -21.53 31.82 -39.66
CA ILE A 190 -22.65 30.95 -40.04
C ILE A 190 -23.80 31.31 -39.09
N THR A 191 -24.85 31.93 -39.63
CA THR A 191 -26.19 31.91 -39.07
C THR A 191 -27.04 30.99 -39.95
N SER A 192 -27.44 29.85 -39.42
CA SER A 192 -28.66 29.17 -39.85
C SER A 192 -29.61 29.17 -38.66
N ASP A 193 -30.85 29.60 -38.85
CA ASP A 193 -31.97 29.35 -37.94
C ASP A 193 -31.87 27.91 -37.46
N VAL A 194 -31.52 27.70 -36.19
CA VAL A 194 -31.52 26.36 -35.63
C VAL A 194 -32.96 26.04 -35.27
N SER A 195 -33.67 25.37 -36.18
CA SER A 195 -34.97 24.82 -35.84
C SER A 195 -34.79 23.84 -34.69
N GLU A 196 -35.78 23.75 -33.79
CA GLU A 196 -35.74 22.80 -32.66
C GLU A 196 -35.52 21.37 -33.16
N GLU A 197 -36.05 21.02 -34.34
CA GLU A 197 -35.81 19.73 -35.00
C GLU A 197 -34.36 19.56 -35.48
N ALA A 198 -33.68 20.60 -35.95
CA ALA A 198 -32.26 20.55 -36.31
C ALA A 198 -31.35 20.44 -35.08
N VAL A 199 -31.68 21.13 -33.97
CA VAL A 199 -30.98 20.94 -32.67
C VAL A 199 -31.15 19.52 -32.18
N LYS A 200 -32.39 19.04 -32.17
CA LYS A 200 -32.74 17.69 -31.76
C LYS A 200 -31.99 16.65 -32.58
N GLU A 201 -32.00 16.74 -33.92
CA GLU A 201 -31.31 15.79 -34.77
C GLU A 201 -29.79 15.81 -34.52
N SER A 202 -29.18 16.98 -34.36
CA SER A 202 -27.75 17.10 -34.08
C SER A 202 -27.35 16.56 -32.71
N ILE A 203 -28.10 16.87 -31.65
CA ILE A 203 -27.83 16.35 -30.29
C ILE A 203 -27.98 14.82 -30.27
N LEU A 204 -29.01 14.27 -30.94
CA LEU A 204 -29.16 12.82 -31.08
C LEU A 204 -27.98 12.20 -31.84
N ASN A 205 -27.43 12.88 -32.85
CA ASN A 205 -26.22 12.43 -33.56
C ASN A 205 -24.98 12.45 -32.66
N MET A 206 -24.77 13.53 -31.91
CA MET A 206 -23.63 13.65 -30.99
C MET A 206 -23.66 12.57 -29.90
N ILE A 207 -24.84 12.29 -29.36
CA ILE A 207 -25.02 11.21 -28.38
C ILE A 207 -24.78 9.86 -29.05
N ALA A 208 -25.33 9.61 -30.25
CA ALA A 208 -25.13 8.37 -30.99
C ALA A 208 -23.64 8.12 -31.33
N ASP A 209 -22.90 9.14 -31.75
CA ASP A 209 -21.48 9.03 -32.10
C ASP A 209 -20.60 8.75 -30.88
N LYS A 210 -20.89 9.41 -29.75
CA LYS A 210 -20.13 9.23 -28.49
C LYS A 210 -20.46 7.92 -27.78
N THR A 211 -21.69 7.44 -27.87
CA THR A 211 -22.15 6.25 -27.13
C THR A 211 -22.14 4.99 -27.99
N GLY A 212 -22.21 5.13 -29.31
CA GLY A 212 -22.43 4.02 -30.25
C GLY A 212 -23.87 3.51 -30.29
N TYR A 213 -24.82 4.18 -29.63
CA TYR A 213 -26.24 3.80 -29.68
C TYR A 213 -26.88 4.28 -31.00
N PRO A 214 -27.66 3.42 -31.70
CA PRO A 214 -28.57 3.82 -32.76
C PRO A 214 -29.51 4.95 -32.33
N LYS A 215 -29.79 5.88 -33.25
CA LYS A 215 -30.61 7.07 -32.96
C LYS A 215 -32.03 6.74 -32.51
N ASP A 216 -32.57 5.60 -32.96
CA ASP A 216 -33.89 5.11 -32.54
C ASP A 216 -33.93 4.63 -31.08
N MET A 217 -32.79 4.57 -30.38
CA MET A 217 -32.71 4.30 -28.93
C MET A 217 -32.80 5.54 -28.05
N LEU A 218 -32.69 6.74 -28.64
CA LEU A 218 -32.44 7.98 -27.92
C LEU A 218 -33.73 8.82 -27.85
N GLU A 219 -34.57 8.53 -26.85
CA GLU A 219 -35.76 9.33 -26.58
C GLU A 219 -35.44 10.59 -25.75
N LEU A 220 -36.20 11.67 -25.98
CA LEU A 220 -35.89 12.98 -25.42
C LEU A 220 -36.00 13.03 -23.89
N ASP A 221 -36.86 12.22 -23.31
CA ASP A 221 -37.17 12.25 -21.87
C ASP A 221 -36.33 11.26 -21.05
N LEU A 222 -35.39 10.54 -21.68
CA LEU A 222 -34.50 9.61 -20.99
C LEU A 222 -33.50 10.34 -20.11
N ASP A 223 -33.29 9.82 -18.90
CA ASP A 223 -32.27 10.28 -17.96
C ASP A 223 -30.88 9.85 -18.45
N MET A 224 -29.95 10.80 -18.49
CA MET A 224 -28.61 10.59 -19.03
C MET A 224 -27.81 9.59 -18.18
N GLU A 225 -27.97 9.58 -16.87
CA GLU A 225 -27.23 8.68 -15.98
C GLU A 225 -28.00 7.36 -15.78
N ALA A 226 -29.27 7.45 -15.41
CA ALA A 226 -30.08 6.29 -15.05
C ALA A 226 -30.55 5.46 -16.25
N ASP A 227 -30.88 6.09 -17.38
CA ASP A 227 -31.44 5.39 -18.55
C ASP A 227 -30.40 5.17 -19.67
N LEU A 228 -29.55 6.16 -19.95
CA LEU A 228 -28.55 6.10 -21.02
C LEU A 228 -27.18 5.58 -20.53
N GLY A 229 -26.93 5.53 -19.21
CA GLY A 229 -25.66 5.10 -18.63
C GLY A 229 -24.48 6.03 -18.95
N ILE A 230 -24.76 7.31 -19.22
CA ILE A 230 -23.79 8.36 -19.49
C ILE A 230 -23.37 8.96 -18.14
N ASP A 231 -22.17 8.60 -17.69
CA ASP A 231 -21.55 9.13 -16.48
C ASP A 231 -21.25 10.64 -16.58
N THR A 232 -20.88 11.26 -15.45
CA THR A 232 -20.60 12.70 -15.37
C THR A 232 -19.44 13.14 -16.26
N VAL A 233 -18.54 12.25 -16.65
CA VAL A 233 -17.41 12.54 -17.56
C VAL A 233 -17.92 12.66 -19.00
N LYS A 234 -18.70 11.68 -19.48
CA LYS A 234 -19.28 11.70 -20.81
C LYS A 234 -20.37 12.77 -20.97
N GLN A 235 -21.09 13.09 -19.89
CA GLN A 235 -22.01 14.24 -19.86
C GLN A 235 -21.25 15.55 -20.09
N ALA A 236 -20.14 15.78 -19.37
CA ALA A 236 -19.31 16.96 -19.56
C ALA A 236 -18.74 17.07 -20.98
N GLU A 237 -18.30 15.95 -21.57
CA GLU A 237 -17.84 15.90 -22.96
C GLU A 237 -18.96 16.20 -23.98
N LEU A 238 -20.18 15.71 -23.75
CA LEU A 238 -21.33 16.03 -24.60
C LEU A 238 -21.64 17.53 -24.54
N PHE A 239 -21.64 18.12 -23.34
CA PHE A 239 -21.84 19.57 -23.17
C PHE A 239 -20.69 20.40 -23.74
N ALA A 240 -19.45 19.89 -23.76
CA ALA A 240 -18.35 20.51 -24.49
C ALA A 240 -18.61 20.50 -26.01
N ALA A 241 -19.00 19.36 -26.57
CA ALA A 241 -19.30 19.22 -27.99
C ALA A 241 -20.49 20.09 -28.43
N MET A 242 -21.56 20.16 -27.63
CA MET A 242 -22.71 21.04 -27.91
C MET A 242 -22.32 22.52 -27.89
N ARG A 243 -21.50 22.95 -26.92
CA ARG A 243 -21.03 24.35 -26.85
C ARG A 243 -20.17 24.74 -28.04
N GLU A 244 -19.25 23.85 -28.43
CA GLU A 244 -18.40 24.06 -29.60
C GLU A 244 -19.23 24.11 -30.89
N HIS A 245 -20.16 23.18 -31.06
CA HIS A 245 -20.97 23.07 -32.28
C HIS A 245 -21.96 24.23 -32.46
N TYR A 246 -22.56 24.72 -31.37
CA TYR A 246 -23.53 25.83 -31.40
C TYR A 246 -22.95 27.19 -31.03
N ASN A 247 -21.62 27.26 -30.81
CA ASN A 247 -20.90 28.46 -30.40
C ASN A 247 -21.50 29.11 -29.12
N ILE A 248 -21.92 28.29 -28.16
CA ILE A 248 -22.50 28.73 -26.90
C ILE A 248 -21.38 29.14 -25.94
N PRO A 249 -21.38 30.37 -25.39
CA PRO A 249 -20.34 30.82 -24.48
C PRO A 249 -20.29 29.99 -23.20
N ARG A 250 -19.07 29.71 -22.71
CA ARG A 250 -18.84 28.97 -21.47
C ARG A 250 -19.43 29.75 -20.29
N LYS A 251 -20.32 29.12 -19.52
CA LYS A 251 -20.86 29.67 -18.26
C LYS A 251 -20.10 29.08 -17.09
N GLU A 252 -19.56 29.95 -16.23
CA GLU A 252 -18.69 29.58 -15.11
C GLU A 252 -19.42 28.87 -13.94
N ASN A 253 -20.76 28.80 -13.94
CA ASN A 253 -21.58 28.24 -12.84
C ASN A 253 -22.67 27.24 -13.29
N LEU A 254 -22.42 26.43 -14.34
CA LEU A 254 -23.41 25.48 -14.86
C LEU A 254 -23.35 24.14 -14.10
N SER A 255 -24.39 23.79 -13.32
CA SER A 255 -24.51 22.48 -12.67
C SER A 255 -25.08 21.46 -13.66
N LEU A 256 -24.32 20.41 -13.98
CA LEU A 256 -24.78 19.34 -14.88
C LEU A 256 -25.97 18.55 -14.31
N LYS A 257 -26.18 18.58 -12.98
CA LYS A 257 -27.34 17.97 -12.32
C LYS A 257 -28.67 18.64 -12.68
N ASP A 258 -28.62 19.85 -13.21
CA ASP A 258 -29.81 20.60 -13.61
C ASP A 258 -30.29 20.21 -15.02
N TYR A 259 -29.53 19.36 -15.74
CA TYR A 259 -29.83 18.92 -17.10
C TYR A 259 -29.84 17.39 -17.24
N PRO A 260 -30.73 16.69 -16.51
CA PRO A 260 -30.68 15.23 -16.42
C PRO A 260 -31.13 14.49 -17.69
N THR A 261 -31.79 15.14 -18.67
CA THR A 261 -32.34 14.44 -19.87
C THR A 261 -31.91 15.06 -21.20
N ILE A 262 -32.07 14.31 -22.30
CA ILE A 262 -31.78 14.82 -23.67
C ILE A 262 -32.61 16.07 -23.98
N ARG A 263 -33.87 16.15 -23.52
CA ARG A 263 -34.73 17.34 -23.63
C ARG A 263 -34.14 18.55 -22.94
N HIS A 264 -33.50 18.36 -21.78
CA HIS A 264 -32.80 19.45 -21.10
C HIS A 264 -31.60 19.95 -21.90
N CYS A 265 -30.89 19.07 -22.61
CA CYS A 265 -29.80 19.46 -23.52
C CYS A 265 -30.31 20.26 -24.73
N ILE A 266 -31.43 19.84 -25.35
CA ILE A 266 -32.07 20.58 -26.45
C ILE A 266 -32.53 21.95 -25.97
N LYS A 267 -33.17 22.01 -24.80
CA LYS A 267 -33.62 23.26 -24.18
C LYS A 267 -32.44 24.20 -23.89
N TYR A 268 -31.35 23.65 -23.34
CA TYR A 268 -30.12 24.41 -23.08
C TYR A 268 -29.57 25.05 -24.35
N VAL A 269 -29.48 24.29 -25.46
CA VAL A 269 -29.01 24.86 -26.73
C VAL A 269 -29.98 25.92 -27.26
N MET A 270 -31.29 25.65 -27.21
CA MET A 270 -32.30 26.57 -27.74
C MET A 270 -32.37 27.91 -27.00
N GLU A 271 -32.23 27.89 -25.66
CA GLU A 271 -32.26 29.09 -24.84
C GLU A 271 -31.05 30.01 -25.09
N GLU A 272 -29.93 29.44 -25.51
CA GLU A 272 -28.67 30.17 -25.70
C GLU A 272 -28.43 30.68 -27.14
N THR A 273 -29.26 30.28 -28.12
CA THR A 273 -29.03 30.57 -29.55
C THR A 273 -30.04 31.53 -30.24
N ALA A 274 -30.92 32.25 -29.54
CA ALA A 274 -31.95 33.13 -30.16
C ALA A 274 -31.46 34.58 -30.50
N PRO A 275 -31.67 35.14 -31.73
CA PRO A 275 -31.20 36.51 -32.07
C PRO A 275 -32.26 37.58 -32.45
N ALA A 276 -31.88 38.87 -32.33
CA ALA A 276 -32.63 40.08 -32.71
C ALA A 276 -32.36 40.58 -34.17
N THR A 277 -33.30 41.36 -34.73
CA THR A 277 -33.60 41.59 -36.17
C THR A 277 -32.85 42.69 -37.01
N ALA A 278 -32.50 42.30 -38.28
CA ALA A 278 -32.55 42.98 -39.63
C ALA A 278 -31.54 44.10 -40.08
N PRO A 279 -31.30 44.42 -41.41
CA PRO A 279 -31.50 43.70 -42.71
C PRO A 279 -30.35 43.76 -43.81
N ALA A 280 -30.46 42.82 -44.79
CA ALA A 280 -29.92 42.48 -46.15
C ALA A 280 -29.25 43.54 -47.11
N PRO A 281 -28.44 43.18 -48.19
CA PRO A 281 -28.78 42.18 -49.24
C PRO A 281 -27.68 41.39 -50.07
N ALA A 282 -28.17 40.27 -50.67
CA ALA A 282 -27.98 39.66 -52.02
C ALA A 282 -26.63 39.12 -52.61
N ALA A 283 -26.53 37.77 -52.61
CA ALA A 283 -26.30 36.79 -53.71
C ALA A 283 -25.03 36.77 -54.62
N GLN A 284 -24.29 35.64 -54.62
CA GLN A 284 -24.04 34.81 -55.82
C GLN A 284 -23.38 33.41 -55.56
N ALA A 285 -23.78 32.47 -56.43
CA ALA A 285 -23.63 31.00 -56.56
C ALA A 285 -22.28 30.26 -56.34
N ALA A 286 -22.41 29.12 -55.64
CA ALA A 286 -21.92 27.73 -55.85
C ALA A 286 -20.67 27.37 -56.69
N LYS A 287 -19.86 26.43 -56.16
CA LYS A 287 -19.32 25.26 -56.88
C LYS A 287 -18.81 24.14 -55.94
N THR A 288 -19.19 22.91 -56.29
CA THR A 288 -18.85 21.59 -55.73
C THR A 288 -17.57 21.01 -56.35
N VAL A 289 -16.72 20.29 -55.60
CA VAL A 289 -15.88 19.16 -56.08
C VAL A 289 -15.67 18.13 -54.95
N GLN A 290 -15.73 16.85 -55.33
CA GLN A 290 -15.66 15.59 -54.56
C GLN A 290 -14.25 15.22 -54.05
N PRO A 291 -14.12 14.25 -53.11
CA PRO A 291 -12.86 13.63 -52.73
C PRO A 291 -12.53 12.37 -53.57
N GLU A 292 -11.24 12.17 -53.88
CA GLU A 292 -10.70 10.95 -54.50
C GLU A 292 -10.29 9.89 -53.46
N LEU A 293 -10.52 8.62 -53.80
CA LEU A 293 -10.12 7.40 -53.12
C LEU A 293 -8.61 7.11 -53.29
N MET A 294 -7.99 6.49 -52.26
CA MET A 294 -6.91 5.52 -52.47
C MET A 294 -7.21 4.23 -51.71
N ASP A 295 -7.11 3.14 -52.47
CA ASP A 295 -7.35 1.75 -52.13
C ASP A 295 -6.01 1.10 -51.71
N ILE A 296 -5.97 0.35 -50.61
CA ILE A 296 -4.89 -0.62 -50.37
C ILE A 296 -5.47 -1.84 -49.65
N ALA A 297 -5.57 -2.94 -50.40
CA ALA A 297 -5.88 -4.27 -49.91
C ALA A 297 -4.70 -4.87 -49.12
N ALA A 298 -4.99 -5.61 -48.05
CA ALA A 298 -4.03 -6.46 -47.35
C ALA A 298 -4.64 -7.84 -47.08
N GLU A 299 -3.95 -8.88 -47.54
CA GLU A 299 -4.27 -10.30 -47.34
C GLU A 299 -4.01 -10.78 -45.90
N PRO A 300 -4.65 -11.88 -45.45
CA PRO A 300 -4.60 -12.34 -44.07
C PRO A 300 -3.35 -13.17 -43.77
N VAL A 301 -2.63 -12.82 -42.70
CA VAL A 301 -1.52 -13.60 -42.15
C VAL A 301 -1.98 -14.31 -40.88
N GLU A 302 -2.11 -15.64 -40.94
CA GLU A 302 -2.23 -16.51 -39.77
C GLU A 302 -0.94 -16.39 -38.92
N LYS A 303 -1.08 -16.00 -37.65
CA LYS A 303 0.02 -16.05 -36.68
C LYS A 303 -0.14 -17.26 -35.76
N PRO A 304 0.92 -18.05 -35.52
CA PRO A 304 0.92 -19.10 -34.51
C PRO A 304 0.77 -18.48 -33.12
N VAL A 305 -0.01 -19.13 -32.26
CA VAL A 305 -0.14 -18.78 -30.84
C VAL A 305 1.18 -19.09 -30.13
N GLU A 306 2.02 -18.06 -29.96
CA GLU A 306 3.13 -18.13 -29.01
C GLU A 306 2.57 -18.27 -27.59
N LYS A 307 3.04 -19.28 -26.85
CA LYS A 307 2.78 -19.36 -25.41
C LYS A 307 3.37 -18.10 -24.76
N PRO A 308 2.58 -17.33 -23.97
CA PRO A 308 3.11 -16.15 -23.29
C PRO A 308 4.27 -16.57 -22.38
N ALA A 309 5.36 -15.80 -22.43
CA ALA A 309 6.48 -15.95 -21.52
C ALA A 309 5.96 -15.94 -20.08
N LYS A 310 6.41 -16.88 -19.23
CA LYS A 310 6.12 -16.85 -17.79
C LYS A 310 6.56 -15.49 -17.26
N LEU A 311 5.62 -14.66 -16.82
CA LEU A 311 5.94 -13.47 -16.05
C LEU A 311 6.59 -13.94 -14.75
N GLU A 312 7.87 -13.67 -14.58
CA GLU A 312 8.55 -13.86 -13.30
C GLU A 312 8.09 -12.75 -12.35
N HIS A 313 7.25 -13.11 -11.39
CA HIS A 313 6.88 -12.23 -10.28
C HIS A 313 8.03 -12.19 -9.26
N PRO A 314 8.21 -11.07 -8.52
CA PRO A 314 9.17 -11.02 -7.42
C PRO A 314 8.88 -12.14 -6.42
N LYS A 315 9.91 -12.91 -6.03
CA LYS A 315 9.74 -13.96 -5.02
C LYS A 315 9.52 -13.29 -3.67
N ARG A 316 8.34 -13.46 -3.08
CA ARG A 316 8.02 -12.90 -1.77
C ARG A 316 7.28 -13.87 -0.87
N HIS A 317 7.51 -13.75 0.43
CA HIS A 317 6.82 -14.56 1.43
C HIS A 317 5.41 -14.02 1.69
N ILE A 318 4.41 -14.62 1.06
CA ILE A 318 3.01 -14.17 1.14
C ILE A 318 2.15 -14.99 2.11
N ARG A 319 2.66 -16.14 2.58
CA ARG A 319 1.89 -17.13 3.33
C ARG A 319 2.06 -16.97 4.83
N HIS A 320 0.97 -16.64 5.51
CA HIS A 320 0.93 -16.50 6.96
C HIS A 320 -0.11 -17.46 7.56
N VAL A 321 0.09 -17.83 8.83
CA VAL A 321 -0.81 -18.71 9.59
C VAL A 321 -1.24 -17.98 10.87
N PRO A 322 -2.54 -17.86 11.16
CA PRO A 322 -3.01 -17.30 12.42
C PRO A 322 -2.47 -18.06 13.63
N ALA A 323 -2.00 -17.32 14.62
CA ALA A 323 -1.43 -17.84 15.85
C ALA A 323 -1.83 -16.97 17.04
N VAL A 324 -2.15 -17.63 18.15
CA VAL A 324 -2.40 -16.95 19.43
C VAL A 324 -1.10 -16.87 20.21
N ILE A 325 -0.68 -15.66 20.56
CA ILE A 325 0.57 -15.40 21.30
C ILE A 325 0.29 -14.65 22.60
N GLN A 326 1.14 -14.84 23.59
CA GLN A 326 1.01 -14.12 24.86
C GLN A 326 1.28 -12.64 24.64
N ALA A 327 0.44 -11.80 25.22
CA ALA A 327 0.43 -10.35 25.01
C ALA A 327 0.37 -9.62 26.36
N PRO A 328 1.48 -9.57 27.12
CA PRO A 328 1.51 -8.75 28.33
C PRO A 328 1.31 -7.26 27.98
N VAL A 329 0.69 -6.50 28.88
CA VAL A 329 0.59 -5.04 28.73
C VAL A 329 1.94 -4.43 29.13
N GLU A 330 2.60 -3.76 28.18
CA GLU A 330 3.92 -3.16 28.41
C GLU A 330 3.82 -1.79 29.09
N GLN A 331 2.77 -1.03 28.77
CA GLN A 331 2.51 0.28 29.35
C GLN A 331 1.02 0.45 29.61
N GLU A 332 0.66 0.74 30.86
CA GLU A 332 -0.70 1.09 31.24
C GLU A 332 -1.00 2.55 30.90
N VAL A 333 -2.23 2.80 30.46
CA VAL A 333 -2.79 4.14 30.22
C VAL A 333 -3.91 4.35 31.22
N ILE A 334 -4.20 5.57 31.67
CA ILE A 334 -5.37 5.79 32.54
C ILE A 334 -6.40 6.61 31.79
N LYS A 335 -7.54 6.00 31.51
CA LYS A 335 -8.71 6.67 30.92
C LYS A 335 -9.86 6.75 31.92
N LYS A 336 -10.80 7.66 31.67
CA LYS A 336 -11.99 7.85 32.50
C LYS A 336 -13.25 7.87 31.63
N LEU A 337 -14.36 7.40 32.20
CA LEU A 337 -15.67 7.56 31.58
C LEU A 337 -16.28 8.90 31.98
N SER A 338 -17.12 9.46 31.11
CA SER A 338 -17.92 10.64 31.43
C SER A 338 -19.05 10.24 32.38
N PRO A 339 -19.32 11.01 33.45
CA PRO A 339 -20.46 10.74 34.32
C PRO A 339 -21.79 11.24 33.75
N LYS A 340 -21.78 11.91 32.59
CA LYS A 340 -22.96 12.55 31.99
C LYS A 340 -23.52 11.82 30.78
N ARG A 341 -22.75 10.87 30.25
CA ARG A 341 -23.04 10.22 28.97
C ARG A 341 -23.41 8.76 29.23
N PRO A 342 -24.44 8.21 28.59
CA PRO A 342 -24.88 6.85 28.90
C PRO A 342 -24.06 5.78 28.17
N VAL A 343 -24.14 4.55 28.67
CA VAL A 343 -23.59 3.33 28.06
C VAL A 343 -24.72 2.37 27.71
N ALA A 344 -24.73 1.85 26.48
CA ALA A 344 -25.65 0.80 26.07
C ALA A 344 -25.04 -0.59 26.31
N ILE A 345 -25.77 -1.48 26.97
CA ILE A 345 -25.39 -2.88 27.21
C ILE A 345 -26.35 -3.77 26.42
N PHE A 346 -25.82 -4.61 25.53
CA PHE A 346 -26.59 -5.63 24.83
C PHE A 346 -26.33 -6.97 25.49
N ALA A 347 -27.37 -7.67 25.95
CA ALA A 347 -27.19 -8.94 26.65
C ALA A 347 -28.43 -9.84 26.59
N GLU A 348 -28.18 -11.14 26.48
CA GLU A 348 -29.20 -12.17 26.76
C GLU A 348 -29.13 -12.66 28.22
N ASP A 349 -27.92 -12.80 28.77
CA ASP A 349 -27.69 -13.08 30.18
C ASP A 349 -27.85 -11.80 31.02
N LEU A 350 -28.96 -11.73 31.76
CA LEU A 350 -29.27 -10.60 32.63
C LEU A 350 -28.36 -10.49 33.86
N ASP A 351 -27.77 -11.59 34.33
CA ASP A 351 -26.87 -11.54 35.49
C ASP A 351 -25.50 -11.00 35.12
N LEU A 352 -24.99 -11.38 33.93
CA LEU A 352 -23.80 -10.75 33.38
C LEU A 352 -24.05 -9.25 33.08
N ALA A 353 -25.19 -8.90 32.49
CA ALA A 353 -25.56 -7.51 32.22
C ALA A 353 -25.62 -6.67 33.51
N LYS A 354 -26.21 -7.20 34.59
CA LYS A 354 -26.24 -6.54 35.91
C LYS A 354 -24.83 -6.38 36.48
N ALA A 355 -23.93 -7.35 36.28
CA ALA A 355 -22.55 -7.24 36.74
C ALA A 355 -21.80 -6.11 36.02
N PHE A 356 -21.97 -5.97 34.70
CA PHE A 356 -21.43 -4.83 33.95
C PHE A 356 -22.02 -3.49 34.40
N ARG A 357 -23.35 -3.41 34.60
CA ARG A 357 -24.00 -2.21 35.16
C ARG A 357 -23.45 -1.85 36.54
N ALA A 358 -23.24 -2.83 37.41
CA ALA A 358 -22.68 -2.59 38.74
C ALA A 358 -21.27 -1.97 38.67
N GLU A 359 -20.45 -2.38 37.70
CA GLU A 359 -19.13 -1.78 37.46
C GLU A 359 -19.24 -0.36 36.89
N LEU A 360 -20.12 -0.12 35.91
CA LEU A 360 -20.38 1.22 35.37
C LEU A 360 -20.85 2.22 36.45
N ASN A 361 -21.66 1.77 37.40
CA ASN A 361 -22.09 2.60 38.53
C ASN A 361 -20.91 3.07 39.40
N LYS A 362 -19.85 2.25 39.56
CA LYS A 362 -18.62 2.67 40.26
C LYS A 362 -17.90 3.79 39.52
N HIS A 363 -18.02 3.81 38.19
CA HIS A 363 -17.51 4.88 37.33
C HIS A 363 -18.51 6.04 37.14
N ARG A 364 -19.66 6.03 37.83
CA ARG A 364 -20.74 7.02 37.72
C ARG A 364 -21.30 7.16 36.30
N ALA A 365 -21.24 6.10 35.49
CA ALA A 365 -21.79 6.08 34.15
C ALA A 365 -23.17 5.42 34.16
N ASP A 366 -24.19 6.16 33.70
CA ASP A 366 -25.53 5.62 33.50
C ASP A 366 -25.52 4.53 32.42
N SER A 367 -26.37 3.51 32.56
CA SER A 367 -26.39 2.38 31.62
C SER A 367 -27.79 1.85 31.31
N TYR A 368 -28.01 1.50 30.05
CA TYR A 368 -29.27 0.99 29.52
C TYR A 368 -29.07 -0.42 28.96
N ILE A 369 -29.94 -1.36 29.30
CA ILE A 369 -29.80 -2.77 28.90
C ILE A 369 -30.78 -3.09 27.77
N PHE A 370 -30.27 -3.35 26.58
CA PHE A 370 -31.01 -3.97 25.47
C PHE A 370 -31.00 -5.49 25.66
N THR A 371 -32.18 -6.11 25.68
CA THR A 371 -32.29 -7.55 25.93
C THR A 371 -33.55 -8.17 25.30
N PRO A 372 -33.50 -9.40 24.77
CA PRO A 372 -34.70 -10.13 24.36
C PRO A 372 -35.45 -10.73 25.56
N ALA A 373 -34.82 -10.80 26.74
CA ALA A 373 -35.41 -11.39 27.93
C ALA A 373 -36.46 -10.44 28.54
N LYS A 374 -37.67 -10.97 28.79
CA LYS A 374 -38.69 -10.25 29.57
C LYS A 374 -38.15 -9.93 30.95
N THR A 375 -38.13 -8.66 31.32
CA THR A 375 -37.50 -8.21 32.57
C THR A 375 -38.23 -7.02 33.19
N LYS A 376 -38.09 -6.88 34.51
CA LYS A 376 -38.50 -5.69 35.29
C LYS A 376 -37.31 -4.84 35.72
N VAL A 377 -36.11 -5.16 35.22
CA VAL A 377 -34.91 -4.39 35.48
C VAL A 377 -35.13 -2.96 34.99
N LYS A 378 -34.89 -1.96 35.86
CA LYS A 378 -35.01 -0.55 35.51
C LYS A 378 -34.07 -0.22 34.34
N ASP A 379 -34.48 0.70 33.46
CA ASP A 379 -33.68 1.17 32.33
C ASP A 379 -33.28 0.00 31.40
N ALA A 380 -34.15 -0.99 31.26
CA ALA A 380 -34.03 -2.08 30.30
C ALA A 380 -35.01 -1.88 29.13
N ILE A 381 -34.52 -2.10 27.92
CA ILE A 381 -35.26 -2.03 26.66
C ILE A 381 -35.44 -3.47 26.19
N THR A 382 -36.65 -4.00 26.35
CA THR A 382 -36.97 -5.37 25.92
C THR A 382 -37.31 -5.39 24.45
N VAL A 383 -36.48 -6.04 23.63
CA VAL A 383 -36.65 -6.15 22.17
C VAL A 383 -36.07 -7.48 21.69
N ASP A 384 -36.81 -8.24 20.87
CA ASP A 384 -36.28 -9.44 20.24
C ASP A 384 -35.26 -9.03 19.19
N PHE A 385 -34.00 -9.43 19.36
CA PHE A 385 -32.93 -9.08 18.43
C PHE A 385 -33.14 -9.63 17.01
N ARG A 386 -34.00 -10.65 16.85
CA ARG A 386 -34.34 -11.19 15.53
C ARG A 386 -35.39 -10.35 14.79
N ASP A 387 -36.13 -9.51 15.51
CA ASP A 387 -37.07 -8.56 14.94
C ASP A 387 -36.32 -7.28 14.56
N ILE A 388 -35.71 -7.31 13.37
CA ILE A 388 -34.83 -6.24 12.91
C ILE A 388 -35.55 -4.88 12.84
N PRO A 389 -36.76 -4.76 12.28
CA PRO A 389 -37.49 -3.49 12.30
C PRO A 389 -37.76 -2.97 13.72
N ALA A 390 -38.13 -3.84 14.67
CA ALA A 390 -38.35 -3.42 16.05
C ALA A 390 -37.05 -2.99 16.74
N LEU A 391 -35.94 -3.69 16.48
CA LEU A 391 -34.62 -3.36 17.02
C LEU A 391 -34.09 -2.03 16.44
N GLU A 392 -34.18 -1.82 15.13
CA GLU A 392 -33.80 -0.55 14.50
C GLU A 392 -34.60 0.61 15.08
N LYS A 393 -35.92 0.43 15.24
CA LYS A 393 -36.77 1.44 15.88
C LYS A 393 -36.31 1.73 17.31
N ALA A 394 -36.07 0.70 18.12
CA ALA A 394 -35.63 0.86 19.50
C ALA A 394 -34.27 1.59 19.59
N LEU A 395 -33.34 1.31 18.67
CA LEU A 395 -32.05 1.98 18.59
C LEU A 395 -32.16 3.42 18.12
N ALA A 396 -33.01 3.71 17.13
CA ALA A 396 -33.28 5.07 16.66
C ALA A 396 -33.90 5.93 17.77
N ASP A 397 -34.93 5.40 18.47
CA ASP A 397 -35.56 6.07 19.61
C ASP A 397 -34.54 6.32 20.74
N PHE A 398 -33.68 5.34 21.03
CA PHE A 398 -32.62 5.48 22.02
C PHE A 398 -31.56 6.51 21.62
N ALA A 399 -31.10 6.50 20.36
CA ALA A 399 -30.13 7.45 19.83
C ALA A 399 -30.68 8.88 19.84
N ALA A 400 -31.97 9.05 19.57
CA ALA A 400 -32.65 10.36 19.66
C ALA A 400 -32.72 10.87 21.11
N ALA A 401 -32.99 9.97 22.07
CA ALA A 401 -33.02 10.32 23.49
C ALA A 401 -31.62 10.51 24.11
N HIS A 402 -30.61 9.82 23.58
CA HIS A 402 -29.24 9.76 24.11
C HIS A 402 -28.18 9.96 23.00
N PRO A 403 -28.18 11.12 22.32
CA PRO A 403 -27.32 11.37 21.15
C PRO A 403 -25.83 11.44 21.49
N ASP A 404 -25.47 11.43 22.76
CA ASP A 404 -24.11 11.48 23.30
C ASP A 404 -23.68 10.17 23.96
N THR A 405 -24.34 9.05 23.68
CA THR A 405 -23.92 7.71 24.13
C THR A 405 -22.40 7.53 24.00
N GLN A 406 -21.72 7.20 25.10
CA GLN A 406 -20.24 7.12 25.16
C GLN A 406 -19.71 5.69 25.04
N GLY A 407 -20.55 4.68 25.29
CA GLY A 407 -20.08 3.31 25.43
C GLY A 407 -21.07 2.29 24.88
N ILE A 408 -20.54 1.23 24.28
CA ILE A 408 -21.28 0.00 23.97
C ILE A 408 -20.58 -1.17 24.66
N VAL A 409 -21.34 -1.97 25.40
CA VAL A 409 -20.94 -3.29 25.90
C VAL A 409 -21.79 -4.32 25.18
N TYR A 410 -21.19 -5.13 24.32
CA TYR A 410 -21.88 -6.12 23.51
C TYR A 410 -21.58 -7.53 24.00
N LEU A 411 -22.57 -8.15 24.64
CA LEU A 411 -22.48 -9.48 25.29
C LEU A 411 -23.22 -10.63 24.58
N PRO A 412 -23.96 -10.49 23.45
CA PRO A 412 -24.56 -11.65 22.77
C PRO A 412 -23.56 -12.74 22.34
N GLY A 413 -22.26 -12.43 22.26
CA GLY A 413 -21.21 -13.43 22.04
C GLY A 413 -20.79 -14.25 23.27
N CYS A 414 -21.30 -13.92 24.46
CA CYS A 414 -21.05 -14.68 25.70
C CYS A 414 -22.00 -15.89 25.78
N MET A 415 -21.79 -16.85 24.88
CA MET A 415 -22.61 -18.05 24.74
C MET A 415 -21.73 -19.29 24.59
N VAL A 416 -22.35 -20.47 24.63
CA VAL A 416 -21.73 -21.74 24.25
C VAL A 416 -22.62 -22.37 23.19
N LYS A 417 -22.11 -22.45 21.95
CA LYS A 417 -22.85 -22.98 20.80
C LYS A 417 -21.91 -23.84 19.96
N SER A 418 -22.35 -25.05 19.63
CA SER A 418 -21.61 -26.02 18.81
C SER A 418 -22.11 -26.04 17.37
N LEU A 419 -21.21 -26.29 16.41
CA LEU A 419 -21.59 -26.57 15.02
C LEU A 419 -22.39 -27.87 14.95
N SER A 420 -23.65 -27.79 14.50
CA SER A 420 -24.57 -28.93 14.42
C SER A 420 -25.53 -28.81 13.24
N GLN A 421 -26.37 -29.82 13.02
CA GLN A 421 -27.42 -29.74 11.99
C GLN A 421 -28.45 -28.63 12.28
N GLU A 422 -28.50 -28.11 13.50
CA GLU A 422 -29.36 -26.98 13.88
C GLU A 422 -28.72 -25.61 13.58
N THR A 423 -27.41 -25.53 13.31
CA THR A 423 -26.71 -24.27 13.00
C THR A 423 -27.38 -23.53 11.84
N ALA A 424 -27.88 -22.32 12.05
CA ALA A 424 -28.67 -21.59 11.05
C ALA A 424 -28.06 -20.21 10.84
N ALA A 425 -27.08 -20.12 9.93
CA ALA A 425 -26.23 -18.94 9.76
C ALA A 425 -27.02 -17.62 9.67
N TYR A 426 -28.11 -17.57 8.90
CA TYR A 426 -28.92 -16.36 8.77
C TYR A 426 -29.73 -16.00 10.03
N ASP A 427 -30.32 -16.98 10.72
CA ASP A 427 -31.05 -16.73 11.97
C ASP A 427 -30.10 -16.37 13.12
N ASP A 428 -28.94 -17.02 13.17
CA ASP A 428 -27.87 -16.70 14.11
C ASP A 428 -27.27 -15.32 13.83
N LEU A 429 -27.12 -14.92 12.56
CA LEU A 429 -26.72 -13.56 12.18
C LEU A 429 -27.67 -12.52 12.78
N LYS A 430 -28.98 -12.66 12.53
CA LYS A 430 -30.00 -11.73 13.05
C LYS A 430 -29.97 -11.62 14.57
N ARG A 431 -29.68 -12.73 15.26
CA ARG A 431 -29.67 -12.76 16.72
C ARG A 431 -28.40 -12.19 17.34
N TYR A 432 -27.22 -12.51 16.79
CA TYR A 432 -25.95 -12.32 17.49
C TYR A 432 -24.97 -11.33 16.84
N ALA A 433 -25.13 -10.99 15.56
CA ALA A 433 -24.16 -10.17 14.83
C ALA A 433 -24.79 -8.91 14.22
N LEU A 434 -25.96 -9.03 13.61
CA LEU A 434 -26.67 -7.89 13.03
C LEU A 434 -27.02 -6.80 14.08
N PRO A 435 -27.36 -7.14 15.36
CA PRO A 435 -27.56 -6.12 16.38
C PRO A 435 -26.30 -5.31 16.69
N LEU A 436 -25.10 -5.88 16.56
CA LEU A 436 -23.84 -5.13 16.72
C LEU A 436 -23.67 -4.10 15.61
N PHE A 437 -23.92 -4.51 14.37
CA PHE A 437 -23.91 -3.61 13.21
C PHE A 437 -24.91 -2.45 13.40
N LEU A 438 -26.14 -2.75 13.81
CA LEU A 438 -27.16 -1.74 14.05
C LEU A 438 -26.80 -0.81 15.21
N ALA A 439 -26.26 -1.35 16.30
CA ALA A 439 -25.79 -0.54 17.42
C ALA A 439 -24.71 0.45 16.97
N ALA A 440 -23.77 0.02 16.13
CA ALA A 440 -22.76 0.92 15.55
C ALA A 440 -23.37 1.96 14.60
N LYS A 441 -24.31 1.56 13.74
CA LYS A 441 -25.02 2.44 12.80
C LYS A 441 -25.74 3.58 13.50
N TYR A 442 -26.48 3.30 14.58
CA TYR A 442 -27.32 4.30 15.26
C TYR A 442 -26.58 5.05 16.37
N LEU A 443 -25.62 4.43 17.06
CA LEU A 443 -24.94 5.02 18.22
C LEU A 443 -23.53 5.52 17.90
N GLY A 444 -22.99 5.22 16.71
CA GLY A 444 -21.64 5.57 16.28
C GLY A 444 -21.34 7.07 16.34
N ALA A 445 -22.32 7.92 16.05
CA ALA A 445 -22.18 9.38 16.17
C ALA A 445 -21.88 9.82 17.61
N GLY A 446 -22.48 9.17 18.61
CA GLY A 446 -22.17 9.42 20.03
C GLY A 446 -20.76 8.94 20.39
N LEU A 447 -20.40 7.73 19.94
CA LEU A 447 -19.07 7.14 20.20
C LEU A 447 -17.93 7.98 19.61
N GLN A 448 -18.16 8.70 18.52
CA GLN A 448 -17.15 9.58 17.91
C GLN A 448 -17.04 10.95 18.58
N LYS A 449 -17.92 11.32 19.52
CA LYS A 449 -17.82 12.60 20.24
C LYS A 449 -16.67 12.58 21.24
N MET A 450 -15.66 13.41 20.97
CA MET A 450 -14.53 13.63 21.86
C MET A 450 -14.85 14.62 22.97
N ASP A 451 -14.57 14.22 24.21
CA ASP A 451 -14.64 15.08 25.40
C ASP A 451 -13.27 15.04 26.12
N PRO A 452 -12.63 16.21 26.39
CA PRO A 452 -11.32 16.25 27.04
C PRO A 452 -11.27 15.45 28.35
N GLY A 453 -10.30 14.54 28.43
CA GLY A 453 -10.06 13.74 29.64
C GLY A 453 -11.01 12.55 29.85
N THR A 454 -11.90 12.26 28.90
CA THR A 454 -12.74 11.05 28.92
C THR A 454 -12.56 10.20 27.66
N THR A 455 -12.89 8.92 27.74
CA THR A 455 -12.84 7.99 26.61
C THR A 455 -14.25 7.51 26.25
N THR A 456 -14.53 7.41 24.96
CA THR A 456 -15.61 6.59 24.45
C THR A 456 -15.10 5.19 24.13
N PHE A 457 -15.99 4.20 24.09
CA PHE A 457 -15.57 2.80 23.89
C PHE A 457 -16.64 1.93 23.25
N MET A 458 -16.19 0.84 22.64
CA MET A 458 -17.00 -0.30 22.24
C MET A 458 -16.29 -1.56 22.70
N ALA A 459 -16.89 -2.33 23.60
CA ALA A 459 -16.39 -3.61 24.07
C ALA A 459 -17.29 -4.73 23.53
N VAL A 460 -16.74 -5.56 22.64
CA VAL A 460 -17.40 -6.75 22.10
C VAL A 460 -16.82 -7.97 22.82
N VAL A 461 -17.65 -8.70 23.57
CA VAL A 461 -17.21 -9.75 24.47
C VAL A 461 -17.78 -11.10 24.06
N THR A 462 -16.89 -12.08 23.92
CA THR A 462 -17.21 -13.49 23.61
C THR A 462 -16.68 -14.42 24.69
N THR A 463 -17.29 -15.60 24.81
CA THR A 463 -16.83 -16.68 25.72
C THR A 463 -16.58 -17.96 24.93
N LEU A 464 -15.65 -17.95 23.98
CA LEU A 464 -15.35 -19.09 23.12
C LEU A 464 -14.26 -19.99 23.71
N ASP A 465 -13.00 -19.54 23.73
CA ASP A 465 -11.87 -20.31 24.27
C ASP A 465 -10.73 -19.43 24.82
N GLY A 466 -10.96 -18.12 24.92
CA GLY A 466 -9.96 -17.12 25.28
C GLY A 466 -8.82 -16.97 24.25
N GLY A 467 -9.04 -17.47 23.04
CA GLY A 467 -8.11 -17.48 21.91
C GLY A 467 -8.84 -17.36 20.58
N PHE A 468 -10.07 -16.84 20.55
CA PHE A 468 -10.89 -16.63 19.36
C PHE A 468 -11.17 -17.91 18.55
N GLY A 469 -11.16 -19.07 19.17
CA GLY A 469 -11.42 -20.39 18.55
C GLY A 469 -10.17 -21.13 18.09
N TYR A 470 -8.98 -20.54 18.25
CA TYR A 470 -7.71 -21.14 17.83
C TYR A 470 -7.04 -22.01 18.92
N LYS A 471 -7.56 -22.00 20.15
CA LYS A 471 -7.04 -22.80 21.27
C LYS A 471 -7.83 -24.10 21.46
N THR A 472 -9.14 -24.06 21.27
CA THR A 472 -10.00 -25.22 21.42
C THR A 472 -9.82 -26.25 20.30
N ARG A 473 -10.01 -27.51 20.65
CA ARG A 473 -10.10 -28.64 19.71
C ARG A 473 -11.53 -29.12 19.50
N ASP A 474 -12.50 -28.50 20.18
CA ASP A 474 -13.90 -28.81 20.01
C ASP A 474 -14.51 -28.04 18.84
N ALA A 475 -15.53 -28.61 18.19
CA ALA A 475 -16.27 -27.90 17.15
C ALA A 475 -17.20 -26.88 17.79
N TYR A 476 -17.12 -25.63 17.34
CA TYR A 476 -17.96 -24.53 17.80
C TYR A 476 -18.74 -23.91 16.64
N ASP A 477 -19.83 -23.21 16.95
CA ASP A 477 -20.64 -22.58 15.91
C ASP A 477 -19.87 -21.41 15.24
N PRO A 478 -19.84 -21.29 13.90
CA PRO A 478 -19.06 -20.26 13.24
C PRO A 478 -19.55 -18.82 13.46
N ILE A 479 -20.71 -18.63 14.10
CA ILE A 479 -21.30 -17.32 14.41
C ILE A 479 -20.33 -16.36 15.10
N TYR A 480 -19.39 -16.84 15.90
CA TYR A 480 -18.37 -15.98 16.51
C TYR A 480 -17.60 -15.17 15.47
N GLY A 481 -17.33 -15.74 14.29
CA GLY A 481 -16.70 -15.01 13.20
C GLY A 481 -17.55 -13.84 12.70
N ALA A 482 -18.88 -13.99 12.62
CA ALA A 482 -19.77 -12.90 12.25
C ALA A 482 -19.87 -11.79 13.32
N ILE A 483 -19.50 -12.09 14.57
CA ILE A 483 -19.41 -11.10 15.66
C ILE A 483 -18.05 -10.39 15.59
N HIS A 484 -16.96 -11.13 15.38
CA HIS A 484 -15.61 -10.59 15.30
C HIS A 484 -15.41 -9.69 14.08
N GLY A 485 -15.82 -10.16 12.90
CA GLY A 485 -15.62 -9.50 11.61
C GLY A 485 -16.01 -8.02 11.59
N PRO A 486 -17.27 -7.65 11.93
CA PRO A 486 -17.70 -6.26 12.00
C PRO A 486 -16.86 -5.42 12.97
N THR A 487 -16.46 -6.00 14.11
CA THR A 487 -15.68 -5.30 15.14
C THR A 487 -14.32 -4.84 14.60
N LEU A 488 -13.68 -5.66 13.77
CA LEU A 488 -12.42 -5.33 13.09
C LEU A 488 -12.57 -4.11 12.18
N CYS A 489 -13.67 -4.02 11.43
CA CYS A 489 -13.97 -2.88 10.56
C CYS A 489 -14.36 -1.63 11.37
N LEU A 490 -15.18 -1.80 12.40
CA LEU A 490 -15.64 -0.71 13.27
C LEU A 490 -14.50 -0.04 14.03
N ARG A 491 -13.40 -0.75 14.32
CA ARG A 491 -12.18 -0.13 14.88
C ARG A 491 -11.61 0.96 13.97
N LYS A 492 -11.78 0.84 12.66
CA LYS A 492 -11.35 1.81 11.64
C LYS A 492 -12.39 2.91 11.42
N GLU A 493 -13.67 2.59 11.56
CA GLU A 493 -14.76 3.58 11.45
C GLU A 493 -14.94 4.44 12.71
N LEU A 494 -14.51 3.95 13.88
CA LEU A 494 -14.65 4.60 15.20
C LEU A 494 -13.29 5.06 15.74
N GLU A 495 -12.57 5.86 14.97
CA GLU A 495 -11.18 6.26 15.27
C GLU A 495 -10.96 6.94 16.64
N HIS A 496 -11.98 7.62 17.19
CA HIS A 496 -11.90 8.28 18.50
C HIS A 496 -12.33 7.40 19.67
N SER A 497 -12.83 6.18 19.40
CA SER A 497 -13.28 5.24 20.42
C SER A 497 -12.25 4.16 20.72
N ALA A 498 -12.18 3.73 21.98
CA ALA A 498 -11.51 2.50 22.34
C ALA A 498 -12.40 1.30 21.92
N VAL A 499 -12.15 0.74 20.74
CA VAL A 499 -12.81 -0.50 20.31
C VAL A 499 -11.97 -1.70 20.77
N LYS A 500 -12.61 -2.63 21.48
CA LYS A 500 -12.00 -3.83 22.06
C LYS A 500 -12.83 -5.06 21.71
N MET A 501 -12.16 -6.08 21.19
CA MET A 501 -12.72 -7.40 20.92
C MET A 501 -12.08 -8.38 21.92
N LEU A 502 -12.89 -8.91 22.82
CA LEU A 502 -12.45 -9.66 23.98
C LEU A 502 -13.00 -11.07 23.96
N ASP A 503 -12.14 -12.07 24.07
CA ASP A 503 -12.56 -13.47 24.18
C ASP A 503 -12.13 -14.08 25.51
N PHE A 504 -13.02 -14.85 26.13
CA PHE A 504 -12.80 -15.51 27.41
C PHE A 504 -13.04 -17.01 27.31
N GLU A 505 -12.44 -17.79 28.20
CA GLU A 505 -12.82 -19.20 28.36
C GLU A 505 -14.28 -19.31 28.84
N PRO A 506 -15.06 -20.30 28.37
CA PRO A 506 -16.45 -20.50 28.80
C PRO A 506 -16.62 -20.66 30.32
N SER A 507 -15.59 -21.15 31.02
CA SER A 507 -15.57 -21.32 32.48
C SER A 507 -15.25 -20.03 33.25
N SER A 508 -15.02 -18.91 32.57
CA SER A 508 -14.71 -17.63 33.22
C SER A 508 -15.89 -17.12 34.04
N SER A 509 -15.62 -16.65 35.26
CA SER A 509 -16.67 -16.05 36.09
C SER A 509 -17.11 -14.69 35.55
N ASN A 510 -18.37 -14.31 35.79
CA ASN A 510 -18.89 -12.98 35.44
C ASN A 510 -18.02 -11.85 36.02
N GLN A 511 -17.50 -12.04 37.24
CA GLN A 511 -16.61 -11.08 37.87
C GLN A 511 -15.30 -10.93 37.07
N THR A 512 -14.70 -12.04 36.65
CA THR A 512 -13.48 -12.02 35.83
C THR A 512 -13.71 -11.31 34.49
N ILE A 513 -14.80 -11.65 33.80
CA ILE A 513 -15.16 -11.07 32.50
C ILE A 513 -15.31 -9.55 32.63
N VAL A 514 -16.05 -9.08 33.65
CA VAL A 514 -16.25 -7.65 33.91
C VAL A 514 -14.91 -6.97 34.23
N GLN A 515 -14.17 -7.48 35.22
CA GLN A 515 -12.91 -6.86 35.66
C GLN A 515 -11.90 -6.71 34.51
N LYS A 516 -11.72 -7.78 33.72
CA LYS A 516 -10.79 -7.76 32.59
C LYS A 516 -11.29 -6.89 31.44
N THR A 517 -12.60 -6.86 31.19
CA THR A 517 -13.16 -5.96 30.17
C THR A 517 -12.90 -4.50 30.52
N PHE A 518 -13.19 -4.08 31.75
CA PHE A 518 -12.91 -2.72 32.21
C PHE A 518 -11.42 -2.40 32.23
N TYR A 519 -10.58 -3.39 32.55
CA TYR A 519 -9.14 -3.26 32.41
C TYR A 519 -8.72 -2.94 30.97
N GLU A 520 -9.27 -3.64 29.99
CA GLU A 520 -8.94 -3.40 28.58
C GLU A 520 -9.43 -2.05 28.07
N ILE A 521 -10.63 -1.60 28.44
CA ILE A 521 -11.15 -0.32 27.94
C ILE A 521 -10.53 0.90 28.64
N LEU A 522 -10.18 0.80 29.94
CA LEU A 522 -9.70 1.94 30.72
C LEU A 522 -8.20 1.99 30.94
N TYR A 523 -7.54 0.83 31.03
CA TYR A 523 -6.16 0.73 31.53
C TYR A 523 -5.13 0.20 30.52
N SER A 524 -5.60 -0.49 29.48
CA SER A 524 -4.73 -1.24 28.56
C SER A 524 -4.27 -0.46 27.33
N ASP A 525 -3.38 -1.09 26.57
CA ASP A 525 -2.86 -0.61 25.28
C ASP A 525 -3.93 -0.58 24.17
N LYS A 526 -3.52 -0.17 22.96
CA LYS A 526 -4.43 0.03 21.82
C LYS A 526 -4.82 -1.25 21.06
N ARG A 527 -4.23 -2.42 21.36
CA ARG A 527 -4.51 -3.66 20.63
C ARG A 527 -6.00 -4.00 20.70
N LEU A 528 -6.58 -4.31 19.56
CA LEU A 528 -8.01 -4.59 19.41
C LEU A 528 -8.42 -5.94 19.99
N ALA A 529 -7.76 -7.02 19.57
CA ALA A 529 -8.18 -8.40 19.82
C ALA A 529 -7.42 -9.03 20.98
N ILE A 530 -8.07 -9.19 22.14
CA ILE A 530 -7.46 -9.73 23.36
C ILE A 530 -8.23 -10.96 23.87
N GLY A 531 -7.49 -12.05 24.09
CA GLY A 531 -8.00 -13.27 24.68
C GLY A 531 -7.53 -13.44 26.13
N TYR A 532 -8.41 -13.98 26.98
CA TYR A 532 -8.09 -14.36 28.35
C TYR A 532 -8.32 -15.86 28.53
N ALA A 533 -7.22 -16.60 28.67
CA ALA A 533 -7.21 -18.04 28.88
C ALA A 533 -6.04 -18.47 29.76
N ASP A 534 -6.24 -19.50 30.59
CA ASP A 534 -5.22 -20.05 31.48
C ASP A 534 -4.63 -19.00 32.45
N GLY A 535 -5.44 -18.02 32.86
CA GLY A 535 -5.00 -16.87 33.67
C GLY A 535 -4.05 -15.91 32.95
N LYS A 536 -3.83 -16.06 31.65
CA LYS A 536 -2.92 -15.24 30.83
C LYS A 536 -3.71 -14.39 29.82
N ARG A 537 -3.05 -13.32 29.35
CA ARG A 537 -3.53 -12.41 28.30
C ARG A 537 -2.88 -12.77 26.97
N TRP A 538 -3.69 -12.92 25.93
CA TRP A 538 -3.31 -13.38 24.61
C TRP A 538 -3.77 -12.41 23.52
N THR A 539 -3.16 -12.46 22.34
CA THR A 539 -3.58 -11.75 21.12
C THR A 539 -3.46 -12.66 19.92
N LEU A 540 -4.22 -12.36 18.86
CA LEU A 540 -4.10 -13.03 17.56
C LEU A 540 -3.08 -12.31 16.67
N VAL A 541 -2.23 -13.06 15.97
CA VAL A 541 -1.28 -12.57 14.96
C VAL A 541 -1.22 -13.52 13.77
N GLY A 542 -0.90 -13.01 12.57
CA GLY A 542 -0.54 -13.83 11.41
C GLY A 542 0.97 -14.05 11.39
N LYS A 543 1.44 -15.29 11.58
CA LYS A 543 2.87 -15.62 11.53
C LYS A 543 3.27 -16.07 10.13
N PRO A 544 4.40 -15.60 9.59
CA PRO A 544 4.92 -16.13 8.33
C PRO A 544 5.21 -17.62 8.50
N ALA A 545 4.82 -18.43 7.52
CA ALA A 545 5.07 -19.87 7.54
C ALA A 545 5.30 -20.43 6.15
N VAL A 546 6.45 -21.08 5.94
CA VAL A 546 6.76 -21.81 4.71
C VAL A 546 5.88 -23.05 4.61
N LEU A 547 5.39 -23.32 3.41
CA LEU A 547 4.64 -24.53 3.12
C LEU A 547 5.60 -25.66 2.75
N ASP A 548 5.58 -26.73 3.53
CA ASP A 548 6.31 -27.97 3.22
C ASP A 548 5.64 -28.70 2.05
N LYS A 549 6.31 -28.72 0.89
CA LYS A 549 5.87 -29.40 -0.33
C LYS A 549 6.51 -30.76 -0.55
N SER A 550 7.29 -31.28 0.41
CA SER A 550 8.00 -32.55 0.28
C SER A 550 7.06 -33.75 0.13
N ARG A 551 5.86 -33.67 0.72
CA ARG A 551 4.85 -34.72 0.65
C ARG A 551 3.44 -34.13 0.49
N PRO A 552 2.70 -34.49 -0.58
CA PRO A 552 1.32 -34.04 -0.73
C PRO A 552 0.44 -34.55 0.41
N ALA A 553 -0.43 -33.67 0.91
CA ALA A 553 -1.46 -34.01 1.88
C ALA A 553 -2.59 -34.82 1.22
N MET A 554 -2.83 -34.62 -0.08
CA MET A 554 -3.87 -35.31 -0.84
C MET A 554 -3.51 -35.34 -2.34
N ASP A 555 -3.81 -36.47 -3.01
CA ASP A 555 -3.83 -36.54 -4.47
C ASP A 555 -5.20 -36.08 -4.99
N LEU A 556 -5.19 -35.13 -5.93
CA LEU A 556 -6.38 -34.50 -6.51
C LEU A 556 -6.78 -35.10 -7.87
N LYS A 557 -5.94 -35.95 -8.47
CA LYS A 557 -6.19 -36.50 -9.80
C LYS A 557 -7.48 -37.31 -9.84
N GLY A 558 -8.38 -36.96 -10.78
CA GLY A 558 -9.67 -37.64 -10.98
C GLY A 558 -10.68 -37.48 -9.86
N ARG A 559 -10.44 -36.62 -8.85
CA ARG A 559 -11.44 -36.27 -7.84
C ARG A 559 -12.47 -35.31 -8.41
N ASN A 560 -13.73 -35.44 -7.98
CA ASN A 560 -14.80 -34.50 -8.30
C ASN A 560 -14.71 -33.29 -7.37
N VAL A 561 -14.31 -32.12 -7.89
CA VAL A 561 -14.16 -30.89 -7.11
C VAL A 561 -15.26 -29.90 -7.50
N LEU A 562 -16.15 -29.61 -6.56
CA LEU A 562 -17.19 -28.59 -6.72
C LEU A 562 -16.58 -27.20 -6.49
N ILE A 563 -16.73 -26.28 -7.45
CA ILE A 563 -16.25 -24.90 -7.35
C ILE A 563 -17.44 -23.96 -7.52
N THR A 564 -17.80 -23.22 -6.46
CA THR A 564 -18.82 -22.15 -6.59
C THR A 564 -18.16 -20.88 -7.07
N GLY A 565 -18.77 -20.13 -7.99
CA GLY A 565 -18.16 -18.93 -8.58
C GLY A 565 -16.91 -19.24 -9.44
N GLY A 566 -16.79 -20.48 -9.93
CA GLY A 566 -15.65 -20.95 -10.71
C GLY A 566 -15.68 -20.56 -12.19
N GLY A 567 -16.74 -19.90 -12.66
CA GLY A 567 -16.92 -19.59 -14.08
C GLY A 567 -16.16 -18.36 -14.59
N ARG A 568 -15.78 -17.44 -13.69
CA ARG A 568 -15.15 -16.15 -14.04
C ARG A 568 -14.07 -15.72 -13.03
N GLY A 569 -13.34 -14.67 -13.39
CA GLY A 569 -12.38 -13.99 -12.52
C GLY A 569 -11.34 -14.94 -11.91
N LEU A 570 -11.05 -14.76 -10.62
CA LEU A 570 -10.10 -15.61 -9.88
C LEU A 570 -10.56 -17.07 -9.82
N GLY A 571 -11.86 -17.35 -9.73
CA GLY A 571 -12.39 -18.71 -9.69
C GLY A 571 -12.10 -19.51 -10.97
N ALA A 572 -12.27 -18.88 -12.13
CA ALA A 572 -11.92 -19.49 -13.42
C ALA A 572 -10.41 -19.69 -13.58
N MET A 573 -9.61 -18.71 -13.16
CA MET A 573 -8.15 -18.82 -13.17
C MET A 573 -7.68 -19.99 -12.31
N PHE A 574 -8.19 -20.09 -11.08
CA PHE A 574 -7.93 -21.20 -10.17
C PHE A 574 -8.33 -22.54 -10.78
N ALA A 575 -9.56 -22.65 -11.31
CA ALA A 575 -10.07 -23.87 -11.93
C ALA A 575 -9.17 -24.36 -13.07
N ARG A 576 -8.72 -23.46 -13.94
CA ARG A 576 -7.80 -23.75 -15.04
C ARG A 576 -6.43 -24.21 -14.53
N MET A 577 -5.82 -23.47 -13.61
CA MET A 577 -4.50 -23.81 -13.05
C MET A 577 -4.53 -25.15 -12.30
N LEU A 578 -5.61 -25.40 -11.56
CA LEU A 578 -5.82 -26.66 -10.86
C LEU A 578 -5.97 -27.85 -11.84
N ALA A 579 -6.75 -27.67 -12.91
CA ALA A 579 -6.90 -28.67 -13.97
C ALA A 579 -5.58 -28.94 -14.73
N GLU A 580 -4.76 -27.91 -14.93
CA GLU A 580 -3.46 -28.05 -15.58
C GLU A 580 -2.49 -28.90 -14.75
N GLN A 581 -2.40 -28.62 -13.43
CA GLN A 581 -1.39 -29.20 -12.55
C GLN A 581 -1.80 -30.55 -11.94
N HIS A 582 -3.06 -30.68 -11.55
CA HIS A 582 -3.52 -31.81 -10.72
C HIS A 582 -4.58 -32.69 -11.37
N LYS A 583 -5.16 -32.27 -12.51
CA LYS A 583 -6.14 -33.04 -13.29
C LYS A 583 -7.35 -33.59 -12.48
N PRO A 584 -8.02 -32.81 -11.59
CA PRO A 584 -9.33 -33.21 -11.07
C PRO A 584 -10.44 -33.08 -12.12
N ASP A 585 -11.55 -33.80 -11.93
CA ASP A 585 -12.81 -33.53 -12.64
C ASP A 585 -13.52 -32.36 -11.93
N LEU A 586 -13.93 -31.35 -12.70
CA LEU A 586 -14.48 -30.11 -12.15
C LEU A 586 -16.01 -30.08 -12.25
N VAL A 587 -16.65 -29.74 -11.14
CA VAL A 587 -18.08 -29.43 -11.05
C VAL A 587 -18.20 -27.94 -10.77
N LEU A 588 -18.57 -27.14 -11.78
CA LEU A 588 -18.71 -25.70 -11.64
C LEU A 588 -20.15 -25.34 -11.28
N LEU A 589 -20.31 -24.46 -10.31
CA LEU A 589 -21.61 -23.93 -9.88
C LEU A 589 -21.58 -22.40 -9.90
N ASP A 590 -22.46 -21.80 -10.69
CA ASP A 590 -22.51 -20.34 -10.88
C ASP A 590 -23.95 -19.86 -11.15
N ILE A 591 -24.21 -18.57 -11.02
CA ILE A 591 -25.54 -17.98 -11.27
C ILE A 591 -25.81 -17.78 -12.78
N ILE A 592 -24.75 -17.77 -13.58
CA ILE A 592 -24.73 -17.38 -14.99
C ILE A 592 -25.55 -18.34 -15.85
N ASP A 593 -26.30 -17.81 -16.81
CA ASP A 593 -27.03 -18.63 -17.76
C ASP A 593 -26.21 -18.84 -19.05
N VAL A 594 -25.58 -20.00 -19.17
CA VAL A 594 -24.78 -20.37 -20.36
C VAL A 594 -25.72 -20.90 -21.45
N SER A 595 -26.48 -19.98 -22.05
CA SER A 595 -27.42 -20.25 -23.14
C SER A 595 -26.71 -20.54 -24.47
N ASP A 596 -27.40 -21.15 -25.43
CA ASP A 596 -26.86 -21.35 -26.79
C ASP A 596 -26.53 -20.03 -27.50
N LYS A 597 -27.22 -18.94 -27.15
CA LYS A 597 -26.86 -17.59 -27.59
C LYS A 597 -25.45 -17.22 -27.12
N ALA A 598 -25.14 -17.39 -25.84
CA ALA A 598 -23.81 -17.09 -25.29
C ALA A 598 -22.70 -17.92 -25.96
N LYS A 599 -22.98 -19.17 -26.33
CA LYS A 599 -22.04 -20.02 -27.09
C LYS A 599 -21.75 -19.43 -28.48
N ARG A 600 -22.77 -18.94 -29.19
CA ARG A 600 -22.60 -18.27 -30.50
C ARG A 600 -21.72 -17.03 -30.38
N LEU A 601 -21.88 -16.25 -29.30
CA LEU A 601 -21.07 -15.06 -29.05
C LEU A 601 -19.59 -15.38 -28.79
N THR A 602 -19.26 -16.58 -28.29
CA THR A 602 -17.86 -16.97 -28.01
C THR A 602 -17.00 -16.98 -29.27
N ALA A 603 -17.59 -17.22 -30.44
CA ALA A 603 -16.87 -17.30 -31.72
C ALA A 603 -16.85 -15.97 -32.51
N MET A 604 -17.48 -14.91 -32.00
CA MET A 604 -17.61 -13.63 -32.70
C MET A 604 -16.37 -12.74 -32.53
N SER A 605 -16.00 -11.99 -33.57
CA SER A 605 -15.01 -10.92 -33.48
C SER A 605 -15.53 -9.72 -32.67
N PRO A 606 -14.66 -8.79 -32.22
CA PRO A 606 -15.08 -7.56 -31.56
C PRO A 606 -16.07 -6.73 -32.39
N GLU A 607 -15.90 -6.69 -33.71
CA GLU A 607 -16.79 -5.99 -34.64
C GLU A 607 -18.15 -6.69 -34.75
N GLU A 608 -18.16 -8.01 -34.81
CA GLU A 608 -19.39 -8.82 -34.84
C GLU A 608 -20.18 -8.70 -33.53
N LEU A 609 -19.49 -8.69 -32.38
CA LEU A 609 -20.11 -8.46 -31.07
C LEU A 609 -20.74 -7.06 -30.98
N LYS A 610 -20.07 -6.03 -31.51
CA LYS A 610 -20.61 -4.68 -31.57
C LYS A 610 -21.88 -4.64 -32.44
N ALA A 611 -21.84 -5.26 -33.62
CA ALA A 611 -22.98 -5.35 -34.52
C ALA A 611 -24.16 -6.12 -33.91
N TYR A 612 -23.90 -7.24 -33.22
CA TYR A 612 -24.90 -8.01 -32.49
C TYR A 612 -25.58 -7.18 -31.40
N LYS A 613 -24.78 -6.47 -30.58
CA LYS A 613 -25.25 -5.61 -29.50
C LYS A 613 -26.20 -4.52 -30.00
N THR A 614 -25.76 -3.75 -31.01
CA THR A 614 -26.53 -2.60 -31.49
C THR A 614 -27.63 -2.98 -32.49
N GLY A 615 -27.64 -4.20 -33.01
CA GLY A 615 -28.60 -4.71 -33.99
C GLY A 615 -29.56 -5.74 -33.40
N GLU A 616 -29.18 -7.02 -33.45
CA GLU A 616 -30.02 -8.17 -33.05
C GLU A 616 -30.51 -8.02 -31.59
N LEU A 617 -29.61 -7.84 -30.63
CA LEU A 617 -29.95 -7.77 -29.20
C LEU A 617 -30.88 -6.59 -28.90
N TRP A 618 -30.64 -5.44 -29.51
CA TRP A 618 -31.51 -4.28 -29.36
C TRP A 618 -32.92 -4.54 -29.86
N SER A 619 -33.03 -5.17 -31.03
CA SER A 619 -34.33 -5.50 -31.63
C SER A 619 -35.11 -6.47 -30.75
N GLU A 620 -34.44 -7.44 -30.13
CA GLU A 620 -35.04 -8.36 -29.14
C GLU A 620 -35.52 -7.62 -27.88
N ILE A 621 -34.72 -6.70 -27.33
CA ILE A 621 -35.09 -5.90 -26.16
C ILE A 621 -36.31 -5.04 -26.47
N LYS A 622 -36.36 -4.37 -27.62
CA LYS A 622 -37.53 -3.59 -28.07
C LYS A 622 -38.80 -4.44 -28.18
N ALA A 623 -38.67 -5.71 -28.56
CA ALA A 623 -39.82 -6.61 -28.70
C ALA A 623 -40.33 -7.18 -27.35
N THR A 624 -39.50 -7.19 -26.31
CA THR A 624 -39.77 -7.90 -25.05
C THR A 624 -39.90 -7.00 -23.82
N VAL A 625 -39.31 -5.82 -23.85
CA VAL A 625 -39.30 -4.86 -22.74
C VAL A 625 -40.19 -3.67 -23.11
N GLU A 626 -41.16 -3.35 -22.23
CA GLU A 626 -42.13 -2.27 -22.46
C GLU A 626 -41.46 -0.89 -22.62
N LYS A 627 -40.39 -0.64 -21.87
CA LYS A 627 -39.55 0.58 -21.96
C LYS A 627 -38.09 0.20 -22.13
N PRO A 628 -37.63 -0.03 -23.38
CA PRO A 628 -36.25 -0.42 -23.65
C PRO A 628 -35.33 0.79 -23.44
N THR A 629 -34.24 0.61 -22.68
CA THR A 629 -33.23 1.66 -22.45
C THR A 629 -31.82 1.15 -22.73
N PRO A 630 -30.86 2.04 -23.06
CA PRO A 630 -29.47 1.63 -23.23
C PRO A 630 -28.85 0.98 -21.98
N ALA A 631 -29.21 1.42 -20.78
CA ALA A 631 -28.78 0.76 -19.54
C ALA A 631 -29.25 -0.72 -19.48
N ILE A 632 -30.47 -1.01 -19.94
CA ILE A 632 -30.97 -2.39 -20.07
C ILE A 632 -30.16 -3.14 -21.14
N LEU A 633 -29.87 -2.51 -22.29
CA LEU A 633 -29.05 -3.11 -23.34
C LEU A 633 -27.65 -3.48 -22.83
N GLU A 634 -26.95 -2.55 -22.16
CA GLU A 634 -25.63 -2.79 -21.58
C GLU A 634 -25.66 -3.92 -20.55
N ARG A 635 -26.70 -3.94 -19.71
CA ARG A 635 -26.87 -4.98 -18.70
C ARG A 635 -27.09 -6.36 -19.34
N GLU A 636 -28.00 -6.48 -20.30
CA GLU A 636 -28.27 -7.75 -20.98
C GLU A 636 -27.07 -8.19 -21.84
N PHE A 637 -26.39 -7.26 -22.52
CA PHE A 637 -25.18 -7.55 -23.27
C PHE A 637 -24.04 -8.03 -22.36
N THR A 638 -23.85 -7.39 -21.19
CA THR A 638 -22.85 -7.80 -20.20
C THR A 638 -23.13 -9.20 -19.69
N LYS A 639 -24.39 -9.56 -19.41
CA LYS A 639 -24.77 -10.93 -19.03
C LYS A 639 -24.40 -11.95 -20.11
N LEU A 640 -24.67 -11.64 -21.38
CA LEU A 640 -24.33 -12.51 -22.50
C LEU A 640 -22.82 -12.64 -22.69
N LYS A 641 -22.07 -11.54 -22.52
CA LYS A 641 -20.61 -11.53 -22.55
C LYS A 641 -20.02 -12.37 -21.41
N ASP A 642 -20.48 -12.17 -20.18
CA ASP A 642 -20.08 -12.97 -19.03
C ASP A 642 -20.33 -14.46 -19.24
N ALA A 643 -21.46 -14.82 -19.87
CA ALA A 643 -21.79 -16.19 -20.22
C ALA A 643 -20.91 -16.76 -21.33
N ALA A 644 -20.56 -15.95 -22.33
CA ALA A 644 -19.62 -16.33 -23.39
C ALA A 644 -18.20 -16.55 -22.84
N ASP A 645 -17.72 -15.64 -21.99
CA ASP A 645 -16.41 -15.77 -21.32
C ASP A 645 -16.37 -17.04 -20.45
N MET A 646 -17.44 -17.32 -19.71
CA MET A 646 -17.56 -18.55 -18.93
C MET A 646 -17.54 -19.80 -19.82
N HIS A 647 -18.26 -19.79 -20.95
CA HIS A 647 -18.25 -20.89 -21.91
C HIS A 647 -16.83 -21.13 -22.46
N GLN A 648 -16.14 -20.08 -22.87
CA GLN A 648 -14.75 -20.15 -23.35
C GLN A 648 -13.81 -20.73 -22.29
N ASN A 649 -13.93 -20.31 -21.03
CA ASN A 649 -13.15 -20.84 -19.92
C ASN A 649 -13.40 -22.34 -19.72
N MET A 650 -14.66 -22.80 -19.78
CA MET A 650 -14.98 -24.22 -19.66
C MET A 650 -14.38 -25.05 -20.80
N GLU A 651 -14.46 -24.59 -22.04
CA GLU A 651 -13.84 -25.27 -23.19
C GLU A 651 -12.31 -25.31 -23.06
N ALA A 652 -11.68 -24.22 -22.64
CA ALA A 652 -10.25 -24.18 -22.39
C ALA A 652 -9.82 -25.18 -21.31
N ILE A 653 -10.62 -25.37 -20.26
CA ILE A 653 -10.36 -26.38 -19.23
C ILE A 653 -10.57 -27.80 -19.78
N ARG A 654 -11.65 -28.05 -20.54
CA ARG A 654 -11.89 -29.35 -21.18
C ARG A 654 -10.74 -29.76 -22.10
N ALA A 655 -10.16 -28.81 -22.83
CA ALA A 655 -8.99 -29.03 -23.67
C ALA A 655 -7.74 -29.50 -22.90
N LEU A 656 -7.67 -29.31 -21.57
CA LEU A 656 -6.61 -29.85 -20.72
C LEU A 656 -6.80 -31.34 -20.38
N GLY A 657 -7.86 -31.98 -20.87
CA GLY A 657 -8.13 -33.41 -20.70
C GLY A 657 -8.84 -33.78 -19.39
N VAL A 658 -9.51 -32.82 -18.73
CA VAL A 658 -10.35 -33.06 -17.55
C VAL A 658 -11.83 -32.92 -17.89
N LYS A 659 -12.72 -33.56 -17.13
CA LYS A 659 -14.16 -33.36 -17.30
C LYS A 659 -14.61 -32.08 -16.61
N VAL A 660 -15.55 -31.36 -17.24
CA VAL A 660 -16.14 -30.13 -16.69
C VAL A 660 -17.66 -30.22 -16.77
N HIS A 661 -18.30 -30.29 -15.61
CA HIS A 661 -19.75 -30.29 -15.43
C HIS A 661 -20.20 -28.92 -14.92
N TYR A 662 -21.33 -28.42 -15.39
CA TYR A 662 -21.84 -27.11 -15.01
C TYR A 662 -23.27 -27.20 -14.48
N TYR A 663 -23.52 -26.55 -13.33
CA TYR A 663 -24.84 -26.40 -12.73
C TYR A 663 -25.12 -24.92 -12.46
N ARG A 664 -26.21 -24.41 -13.03
CA ARG A 664 -26.69 -23.08 -12.70
C ARG A 664 -27.37 -23.09 -11.34
N CYS A 665 -26.96 -22.19 -10.45
CA CYS A 665 -27.52 -22.06 -9.12
C CYS A 665 -27.32 -20.65 -8.57
N ASP A 666 -28.42 -20.01 -8.18
CA ASP A 666 -28.36 -18.86 -7.28
C ASP A 666 -28.33 -19.38 -5.83
N LEU A 667 -27.20 -19.19 -5.16
CA LEU A 667 -26.97 -19.66 -3.78
C LEU A 667 -27.89 -18.98 -2.75
N ASN A 668 -28.51 -17.85 -3.09
CA ASN A 668 -29.48 -17.17 -2.23
C ASN A 668 -30.93 -17.60 -2.50
N ASN A 669 -31.18 -18.35 -3.58
CA ASN A 669 -32.50 -18.84 -3.94
C ASN A 669 -32.67 -20.30 -3.46
N PRO A 670 -33.55 -20.57 -2.47
CA PRO A 670 -33.69 -21.92 -1.91
C PRO A 670 -34.12 -22.99 -2.92
N GLU A 671 -34.97 -22.65 -3.88
CA GLU A 671 -35.47 -23.59 -4.91
C GLU A 671 -34.36 -23.93 -5.91
N SER A 672 -33.66 -22.91 -6.41
CA SER A 672 -32.50 -23.06 -7.30
C SER A 672 -31.39 -23.88 -6.61
N PHE A 673 -31.14 -23.60 -5.33
CA PHE A 673 -30.19 -24.36 -4.52
C PHE A 673 -30.58 -25.82 -4.38
N ALA A 674 -31.83 -26.10 -3.96
CA ALA A 674 -32.30 -27.47 -3.77
C ALA A 674 -32.22 -28.29 -5.08
N ALA A 675 -32.65 -27.71 -6.20
CA ALA A 675 -32.59 -28.35 -7.51
C ALA A 675 -31.14 -28.64 -7.93
N ALA A 676 -30.24 -27.67 -7.81
CA ALA A 676 -28.82 -27.86 -8.16
C ALA A 676 -28.16 -28.95 -7.30
N MET A 677 -28.41 -28.95 -5.98
CA MET A 677 -27.87 -29.97 -5.07
C MET A 677 -28.40 -31.37 -5.42
N GLN A 678 -29.69 -31.49 -5.75
CA GLN A 678 -30.29 -32.76 -6.17
C GLN A 678 -29.68 -33.28 -7.47
N ASN A 679 -29.46 -32.41 -8.45
CA ASN A 679 -28.86 -32.78 -9.73
C ASN A 679 -27.41 -33.24 -9.54
N ILE A 680 -26.60 -32.51 -8.77
CA ILE A 680 -25.22 -32.93 -8.45
C ILE A 680 -25.20 -34.29 -7.73
N LYS A 681 -26.12 -34.53 -6.79
CA LYS A 681 -26.21 -35.84 -6.12
C LYS A 681 -26.66 -36.96 -7.06
N THR A 682 -27.52 -36.66 -8.01
CA THR A 682 -27.95 -37.65 -9.01
C THR A 682 -26.78 -38.08 -9.88
N ASP A 683 -25.96 -37.11 -10.30
CA ASP A 683 -24.87 -37.35 -11.24
C ASP A 683 -23.62 -37.95 -10.56
N PHE A 684 -23.35 -37.59 -9.30
CA PHE A 684 -22.10 -37.96 -8.60
C PHE A 684 -22.28 -38.73 -7.29
N GLY A 685 -23.50 -38.80 -6.74
CA GLY A 685 -23.76 -39.22 -5.36
C GLY A 685 -23.32 -38.17 -4.34
N ALA A 686 -22.00 -37.94 -4.26
CA ALA A 686 -21.38 -36.85 -3.51
C ALA A 686 -20.00 -36.51 -4.09
N VAL A 687 -19.65 -35.22 -4.09
CA VAL A 687 -18.34 -34.74 -4.57
C VAL A 687 -17.25 -34.95 -3.51
N ASP A 688 -15.99 -35.01 -3.95
CA ASP A 688 -14.84 -35.26 -3.07
C ASP A 688 -14.43 -34.02 -2.27
N GLY A 689 -14.72 -32.83 -2.78
CA GLY A 689 -14.50 -31.60 -2.06
C GLY A 689 -15.15 -30.38 -2.69
N LEU A 690 -15.13 -29.29 -1.92
CA LEU A 690 -15.67 -27.98 -2.29
C LEU A 690 -14.57 -26.92 -2.27
N VAL A 691 -14.57 -26.04 -3.26
CA VAL A 691 -13.87 -24.75 -3.25
C VAL A 691 -14.90 -23.63 -3.42
N HIS A 692 -15.06 -22.79 -2.40
CA HIS A 692 -16.11 -21.78 -2.34
C HIS A 692 -15.55 -20.39 -2.67
N PHE A 693 -15.62 -19.98 -3.94
CA PHE A 693 -15.25 -18.62 -4.38
C PHE A 693 -16.41 -17.63 -4.36
N ALA A 694 -17.66 -18.12 -4.33
CA ALA A 694 -18.83 -17.26 -4.37
C ALA A 694 -18.80 -16.22 -3.25
N GLY A 695 -18.94 -14.95 -3.63
CA GLY A 695 -18.87 -13.82 -2.72
C GLY A 695 -19.27 -12.53 -3.43
N LEU A 696 -19.82 -11.59 -2.67
CA LEU A 696 -20.09 -10.22 -3.10
C LEU A 696 -19.42 -9.26 -2.14
N GLU A 697 -19.03 -8.10 -2.64
CA GLU A 697 -18.41 -7.04 -1.85
C GLU A 697 -19.03 -5.71 -2.28
N ARG A 698 -19.50 -4.93 -1.30
CA ARG A 698 -20.00 -3.57 -1.48
C ARG A 698 -19.64 -2.72 -0.27
N SER A 699 -18.53 -1.99 -0.37
CA SER A 699 -18.02 -1.15 0.70
C SER A 699 -18.91 0.07 0.94
N LYS A 700 -19.44 0.21 2.16
CA LYS A 700 -20.14 1.39 2.68
C LYS A 700 -19.95 1.46 4.19
N LEU A 701 -19.76 2.66 4.73
CA LEU A 701 -19.69 2.87 6.18
C LEU A 701 -20.94 2.32 6.87
N ALA A 702 -20.81 1.89 8.12
CA ALA A 702 -21.93 1.30 8.87
C ALA A 702 -23.16 2.22 8.94
N VAL A 703 -22.92 3.54 9.03
CA VAL A 703 -23.98 4.56 9.06
C VAL A 703 -24.81 4.59 7.78
N ASP A 704 -24.20 4.37 6.61
CA ASP A 704 -24.84 4.46 5.29
C ASP A 704 -25.26 3.10 4.73
N LYS A 705 -24.82 2.01 5.34
CA LYS A 705 -25.09 0.65 4.88
C LYS A 705 -26.52 0.21 5.25
N ALA A 706 -27.24 -0.33 4.27
CA ALA A 706 -28.58 -0.90 4.47
C ALA A 706 -28.51 -2.33 5.02
N VAL A 707 -29.52 -2.75 5.78
CA VAL A 707 -29.60 -4.10 6.37
C VAL A 707 -29.70 -5.17 5.28
N GLU A 708 -30.45 -4.90 4.22
CA GLU A 708 -30.64 -5.81 3.11
C GLU A 708 -29.34 -6.05 2.37
N GLU A 709 -28.50 -5.01 2.26
CA GLU A 709 -27.17 -5.09 1.64
C GLU A 709 -26.21 -5.92 2.50
N PHE A 710 -26.19 -5.67 3.81
CA PHE A 710 -25.43 -6.47 4.77
C PHE A 710 -25.81 -7.96 4.64
N THR A 711 -27.12 -8.22 4.66
CA THR A 711 -27.70 -9.57 4.60
C THR A 711 -27.35 -10.29 3.31
N LEU A 712 -27.44 -9.60 2.16
CA LEU A 712 -27.10 -10.16 0.86
C LEU A 712 -25.63 -10.62 0.83
N ILE A 713 -24.70 -9.77 1.27
CA ILE A 713 -23.26 -10.07 1.28
C ILE A 713 -22.96 -11.25 2.20
N PHE A 714 -23.57 -11.28 3.38
CA PHE A 714 -23.43 -12.39 4.30
C PHE A 714 -23.97 -13.71 3.73
N ASN A 715 -25.16 -13.67 3.11
CA ASN A 715 -25.84 -14.87 2.65
C ASN A 715 -25.09 -15.60 1.52
N VAL A 716 -24.55 -14.86 0.56
CA VAL A 716 -23.82 -15.44 -0.59
C VAL A 716 -22.64 -16.29 -0.16
N LYS A 717 -22.02 -15.96 0.98
CA LYS A 717 -20.72 -16.50 1.40
C LYS A 717 -20.80 -17.36 2.65
N ALA A 718 -21.43 -16.87 3.71
CA ALA A 718 -21.53 -17.58 4.99
C ALA A 718 -22.76 -18.50 5.04
N ASN A 719 -23.95 -18.00 4.70
CA ASN A 719 -25.16 -18.82 4.75
C ASN A 719 -25.14 -19.94 3.71
N SER A 720 -24.68 -19.65 2.50
CA SER A 720 -24.51 -20.64 1.44
C SER A 720 -23.52 -21.76 1.82
N ALA A 721 -22.45 -21.46 2.57
CA ALA A 721 -21.51 -22.46 3.08
C ALA A 721 -22.18 -23.46 4.01
N ILE A 722 -23.02 -22.99 4.94
CA ILE A 722 -23.80 -23.85 5.83
C ILE A 722 -24.85 -24.65 5.05
N ASN A 723 -25.51 -24.03 4.06
CA ASN A 723 -26.47 -24.73 3.21
C ASN A 723 -25.80 -25.86 2.41
N LEU A 724 -24.60 -25.61 1.85
CA LEU A 724 -23.79 -26.63 1.15
C LEU A 724 -23.35 -27.76 2.09
N TRP A 725 -22.98 -27.42 3.32
CA TRP A 725 -22.60 -28.42 4.32
C TRP A 725 -23.79 -29.29 4.73
N LYS A 726 -24.94 -28.69 5.03
CA LYS A 726 -26.17 -29.40 5.39
C LYS A 726 -26.77 -30.20 4.23
N SER A 727 -26.56 -29.76 2.99
CA SER A 727 -27.06 -30.49 1.83
C SER A 727 -26.40 -31.86 1.72
N GLY A 728 -25.21 -32.09 2.27
CA GLY A 728 -24.49 -33.35 2.13
C GLY A 728 -24.03 -33.60 0.69
N VAL A 729 -23.86 -32.54 -0.11
CA VAL A 729 -23.33 -32.65 -1.49
C VAL A 729 -21.86 -33.06 -1.50
N VAL A 730 -21.11 -32.73 -0.45
CA VAL A 730 -19.71 -33.15 -0.25
C VAL A 730 -19.69 -34.40 0.63
N LYS A 731 -18.81 -35.36 0.30
CA LYS A 731 -18.58 -36.56 1.12
C LYS A 731 -18.27 -36.19 2.57
N GLU A 732 -18.68 -37.04 3.52
CA GLU A 732 -18.46 -36.82 4.96
C GLU A 732 -16.98 -36.61 5.33
N LYS A 733 -16.08 -37.36 4.68
CA LYS A 733 -14.61 -37.20 4.79
C LYS A 733 -13.98 -36.48 3.59
N GLY A 734 -14.78 -35.70 2.86
CA GLY A 734 -14.32 -34.82 1.79
C GLY A 734 -13.55 -33.62 2.33
N PHE A 735 -13.18 -32.70 1.43
CA PHE A 735 -12.45 -31.49 1.81
C PHE A 735 -13.23 -30.20 1.51
N TRP A 736 -12.92 -29.14 2.24
CA TRP A 736 -13.52 -27.82 2.11
C TRP A 736 -12.44 -26.76 1.98
N VAL A 737 -12.54 -25.91 0.96
CA VAL A 737 -11.69 -24.72 0.80
C VAL A 737 -12.60 -23.51 0.72
N MET A 738 -12.43 -22.58 1.65
CA MET A 738 -13.25 -21.38 1.75
C MET A 738 -12.41 -20.18 1.35
N VAL A 739 -12.77 -19.50 0.27
CA VAL A 739 -12.06 -18.30 -0.17
C VAL A 739 -12.51 -17.14 0.70
N SER A 740 -11.63 -16.73 1.60
CA SER A 740 -11.84 -15.70 2.59
C SER A 740 -11.12 -14.40 2.21
N SER A 741 -11.14 -13.42 3.10
CA SER A 741 -10.48 -12.13 2.89
C SER A 741 -9.80 -11.66 4.15
N ILE A 742 -8.69 -10.93 3.98
CA ILE A 742 -8.03 -10.19 5.07
C ILE A 742 -8.99 -9.27 5.84
N ALA A 743 -10.11 -8.83 5.24
CA ALA A 743 -11.12 -8.05 5.94
C ALA A 743 -11.68 -8.79 7.18
N GLY A 744 -11.78 -10.12 7.12
CA GLY A 744 -12.20 -10.96 8.25
C GLY A 744 -11.13 -11.11 9.35
N LYS A 745 -9.90 -10.61 9.16
CA LYS A 745 -8.80 -10.71 10.13
C LYS A 745 -8.28 -9.37 10.63
N PHE A 746 -8.19 -8.39 9.73
CA PHE A 746 -7.60 -7.08 10.01
C PHE A 746 -8.63 -5.95 9.88
N GLY A 747 -9.83 -6.24 9.37
CA GLY A 747 -10.86 -5.24 9.10
C GLY A 747 -10.52 -4.32 7.93
N ASN A 748 -11.54 -3.72 7.34
CA ASN A 748 -11.37 -2.68 6.35
C ASN A 748 -12.53 -1.68 6.43
N LEU A 749 -12.29 -0.44 5.99
CA LEU A 749 -13.28 0.62 6.08
C LEU A 749 -14.52 0.27 5.23
N GLY A 750 -15.71 0.31 5.84
CA GLY A 750 -16.97 0.04 5.14
C GLY A 750 -17.27 -1.42 4.79
N GLN A 751 -16.48 -2.37 5.30
CA GLN A 751 -16.60 -3.80 4.97
C GLN A 751 -17.11 -4.65 6.15
N THR A 752 -17.97 -4.10 7.01
CA THR A 752 -18.48 -4.79 8.21
C THR A 752 -19.18 -6.12 7.91
N ASP A 753 -20.04 -6.16 6.89
CA ASP A 753 -20.73 -7.35 6.37
C ASP A 753 -19.78 -8.37 5.73
N TYR A 754 -18.88 -7.89 4.87
CA TYR A 754 -17.93 -8.74 4.16
C TYR A 754 -16.92 -9.38 5.11
N ALA A 755 -16.48 -8.64 6.14
CA ALA A 755 -15.67 -9.15 7.24
C ALA A 755 -16.43 -10.17 8.08
N ALA A 756 -17.71 -9.90 8.41
CA ALA A 756 -18.56 -10.86 9.12
C ALA A 756 -18.67 -12.19 8.36
N ALA A 757 -18.92 -12.12 7.06
CA ALA A 757 -19.05 -13.30 6.21
C ALA A 757 -17.72 -14.05 6.06
N SER A 758 -16.61 -13.33 5.95
CA SER A 758 -15.27 -13.91 5.76
C SER A 758 -14.75 -14.58 7.04
N ASP A 759 -14.86 -13.94 8.20
CA ASP A 759 -14.44 -14.61 9.44
C ASP A 759 -15.41 -15.74 9.83
N TYR A 760 -16.70 -15.68 9.45
CA TYR A 760 -17.63 -16.79 9.64
C TYR A 760 -17.16 -18.07 8.91
N ILE A 761 -16.83 -17.97 7.62
CA ILE A 761 -16.37 -19.15 6.87
C ILE A 761 -14.99 -19.64 7.33
N ALA A 762 -14.15 -18.73 7.85
CA ALA A 762 -12.92 -19.09 8.53
C ALA A 762 -13.18 -19.96 9.77
N LYS A 763 -14.05 -19.50 10.67
CA LYS A 763 -14.45 -20.28 11.85
C LYS A 763 -15.11 -21.60 11.49
N PHE A 764 -15.86 -21.65 10.38
CA PHE A 764 -16.39 -22.90 9.85
C PHE A 764 -15.28 -23.90 9.49
N CYS A 765 -14.21 -23.47 8.81
CA CYS A 765 -13.07 -24.34 8.51
C CYS A 765 -12.35 -24.85 9.78
N LEU A 766 -12.17 -23.99 10.78
CA LEU A 766 -11.61 -24.41 12.07
C LEU A 766 -12.48 -25.49 12.73
N SER A 767 -13.79 -25.26 12.83
CA SER A 767 -14.72 -26.22 13.43
C SER A 767 -14.82 -27.53 12.66
N GLN A 768 -14.76 -27.50 11.34
CA GLN A 768 -14.70 -28.71 10.51
C GLN A 768 -13.39 -29.48 10.72
N THR A 769 -12.27 -28.77 10.85
CA THR A 769 -10.97 -29.38 11.17
C THR A 769 -10.95 -30.03 12.55
N ASN A 770 -11.57 -29.40 13.54
CA ASN A 770 -11.77 -29.95 14.88
C ASN A 770 -12.63 -31.24 14.86
N ARG A 771 -13.48 -31.41 13.85
CA ARG A 771 -14.25 -32.64 13.60
C ARG A 771 -13.50 -33.70 12.77
N GLY A 772 -12.22 -33.46 12.47
CA GLY A 772 -11.39 -34.36 11.65
C GLY A 772 -11.66 -34.28 10.14
N VAL A 773 -12.38 -33.26 9.67
CA VAL A 773 -12.62 -33.00 8.25
C VAL A 773 -11.56 -32.03 7.73
N ARG A 774 -10.97 -32.29 6.56
CA ARG A 774 -10.01 -31.36 5.95
C ARG A 774 -10.75 -30.10 5.51
N ALA A 775 -10.54 -28.99 6.20
CA ALA A 775 -11.10 -27.71 5.81
C ALA A 775 -10.06 -26.61 5.95
N VAL A 776 -9.93 -25.74 4.95
CA VAL A 776 -9.00 -24.62 4.97
C VAL A 776 -9.67 -23.34 4.50
N SER A 777 -9.53 -22.29 5.31
CA SER A 777 -9.86 -20.92 4.93
C SER A 777 -8.63 -20.22 4.36
N VAL A 778 -8.80 -19.44 3.30
CA VAL A 778 -7.72 -18.70 2.66
C VAL A 778 -8.06 -17.22 2.65
N ASP A 779 -7.53 -16.46 3.62
CA ASP A 779 -7.77 -15.03 3.76
C ASP A 779 -6.89 -14.25 2.77
N MET A 780 -7.48 -13.84 1.64
CA MET A 780 -6.73 -13.17 0.57
C MET A 780 -6.77 -11.65 0.70
N THR A 781 -5.63 -11.00 0.43
CA THR A 781 -5.57 -9.54 0.19
C THR A 781 -6.01 -9.17 -1.22
N GLY A 782 -5.99 -7.88 -1.55
CA GLY A 782 -6.28 -7.38 -2.88
C GLY A 782 -5.29 -7.90 -3.93
N TYR A 783 -5.77 -8.01 -5.17
CA TYR A 783 -4.97 -8.43 -6.31
C TYR A 783 -4.67 -7.27 -7.25
N ALA A 784 -3.45 -7.23 -7.77
CA ALA A 784 -3.07 -6.34 -8.85
C ALA A 784 -3.84 -6.74 -10.12
N GLN A 785 -4.10 -5.79 -11.02
CA GLN A 785 -4.65 -6.02 -12.36
C GLN A 785 -6.08 -6.61 -12.41
N ILE A 786 -6.71 -6.89 -11.26
CA ILE A 786 -8.08 -7.37 -11.16
C ILE A 786 -8.84 -6.53 -10.13
N GLY A 787 -10.13 -6.26 -10.37
CA GLY A 787 -10.97 -5.51 -9.45
C GLY A 787 -10.45 -4.10 -9.18
N MET A 788 -10.30 -3.72 -7.91
CA MET A 788 -9.76 -2.40 -7.53
C MET A 788 -8.33 -2.17 -8.04
N GLY A 789 -7.50 -3.21 -8.16
CA GLY A 789 -6.12 -3.13 -8.64
C GLY A 789 -5.99 -2.94 -10.16
N ALA A 790 -7.08 -3.03 -10.92
CA ALA A 790 -7.11 -2.74 -12.35
C ALA A 790 -7.35 -1.26 -12.68
N ARG A 791 -7.69 -0.44 -11.67
CA ARG A 791 -7.99 0.99 -11.87
C ARG A 791 -6.69 1.81 -12.00
N PRO A 792 -6.56 2.69 -13.00
CA PRO A 792 -5.38 3.55 -13.15
C PRO A 792 -5.09 4.35 -11.87
N GLY A 793 -3.82 4.41 -11.46
CA GLY A 793 -3.37 5.17 -10.28
C GLY A 793 -3.54 4.48 -8.91
N VAL A 794 -4.39 3.45 -8.80
CA VAL A 794 -4.63 2.74 -7.51
C VAL A 794 -3.38 2.00 -7.02
N GLU A 795 -2.62 1.38 -7.91
CA GLU A 795 -1.38 0.68 -7.54
C GLU A 795 -0.31 1.66 -6.99
N ALA A 796 -0.19 2.84 -7.58
CA ALA A 796 0.75 3.88 -7.14
C ALA A 796 0.34 4.47 -5.79
N PHE A 797 -0.94 4.77 -5.60
CA PHE A 797 -1.48 5.24 -4.32
C PHE A 797 -1.26 4.21 -3.20
N LEU A 798 -1.51 2.92 -3.45
CA LEU A 798 -1.36 1.90 -2.42
C LEU A 798 0.09 1.59 -2.08
N LYS A 799 1.01 1.64 -3.06
CA LYS A 799 2.45 1.63 -2.77
C LYS A 799 2.85 2.80 -1.86
N SER A 800 2.24 3.98 -2.02
CA SER A 800 2.47 5.12 -1.10
C SER A 800 1.95 4.88 0.33
N GLN A 801 1.04 3.92 0.52
CA GLN A 801 0.56 3.47 1.83
C GLN A 801 1.30 2.23 2.34
N GLU A 802 2.43 1.87 1.70
CA GLU A 802 3.25 0.69 2.02
C GLU A 802 2.50 -0.64 1.87
N MET A 803 1.43 -0.64 1.07
CA MET A 803 0.65 -1.83 0.76
C MET A 803 1.13 -2.52 -0.51
N GLU A 804 1.19 -3.84 -0.47
CA GLU A 804 1.50 -4.68 -1.62
C GLU A 804 0.30 -5.54 -2.03
N PHE A 805 -0.06 -5.43 -3.31
CA PHE A 805 -1.02 -6.34 -3.92
C PHE A 805 -0.39 -7.69 -4.24
N LEU A 806 -1.19 -8.76 -4.18
CA LEU A 806 -0.85 -10.05 -4.77
C LEU A 806 -1.01 -10.04 -6.28
N TYR A 807 -0.19 -10.80 -6.99
CA TYR A 807 -0.51 -11.12 -8.38
C TYR A 807 -1.53 -12.25 -8.43
N PRO A 808 -2.54 -12.20 -9.33
CA PRO A 808 -3.57 -13.23 -9.42
C PRO A 808 -3.01 -14.66 -9.50
N GLU A 809 -2.03 -14.87 -10.38
CA GLU A 809 -1.38 -16.16 -10.60
C GLU A 809 -0.63 -16.64 -9.35
N GLU A 810 0.07 -15.72 -8.66
CA GLU A 810 0.81 -16.01 -7.43
C GLU A 810 -0.13 -16.47 -6.31
N GLY A 811 -1.24 -15.74 -6.08
CA GLY A 811 -2.20 -16.10 -5.05
C GLY A 811 -2.98 -17.37 -5.37
N MET A 812 -3.37 -17.58 -6.64
CA MET A 812 -4.05 -18.81 -7.05
C MET A 812 -3.11 -20.01 -6.97
N GLN A 813 -1.84 -19.86 -7.32
CA GLN A 813 -0.84 -20.91 -7.14
C GLN A 813 -0.66 -21.27 -5.66
N ALA A 814 -0.52 -20.27 -4.78
CA ALA A 814 -0.39 -20.52 -3.34
C ALA A 814 -1.62 -21.23 -2.75
N MET A 815 -2.82 -20.92 -3.24
CA MET A 815 -4.06 -21.61 -2.86
C MET A 815 -4.10 -23.06 -3.35
N ILE A 816 -3.66 -23.34 -4.58
CA ILE A 816 -3.53 -24.71 -5.11
C ILE A 816 -2.51 -25.50 -4.29
N ASP A 817 -1.38 -24.87 -3.96
CA ASP A 817 -0.36 -25.47 -3.10
C ASP A 817 -0.94 -25.80 -1.71
N GLU A 818 -1.70 -24.89 -1.09
CA GLU A 818 -2.33 -25.16 0.20
C GLU A 818 -3.36 -26.31 0.10
N LEU A 819 -4.13 -26.38 -0.99
CA LEU A 819 -5.06 -27.49 -1.21
C LEU A 819 -4.31 -28.83 -1.31
N ALA A 820 -3.20 -28.88 -2.03
CA ALA A 820 -2.42 -30.11 -2.25
C ALA A 820 -1.53 -30.50 -1.07
N TYR A 821 -0.91 -29.55 -0.37
CA TYR A 821 0.15 -29.78 0.63
C TYR A 821 -0.18 -29.25 2.03
N GLY A 822 -1.07 -28.26 2.14
CA GLY A 822 -1.42 -27.57 3.38
C GLY A 822 -2.00 -28.47 4.46
N LYS A 823 -1.83 -28.11 5.73
CA LYS A 823 -2.28 -28.92 6.89
C LYS A 823 -2.94 -28.10 7.99
N VAL A 824 -3.03 -26.79 7.81
CA VAL A 824 -3.61 -25.87 8.80
C VAL A 824 -5.03 -25.49 8.38
N PRO A 825 -5.92 -25.18 9.33
CA PRO A 825 -7.32 -24.87 9.03
C PRO A 825 -7.51 -23.49 8.40
N GLU A 826 -6.47 -22.67 8.41
CA GLU A 826 -6.53 -21.30 7.92
C GLU A 826 -5.14 -20.78 7.57
N ILE A 827 -5.09 -20.04 6.46
CA ILE A 827 -3.93 -19.26 6.04
C ILE A 827 -4.35 -17.85 5.63
N ILE A 828 -3.43 -16.92 5.74
CA ILE A 828 -3.53 -15.56 5.21
C ILE A 828 -2.56 -15.45 4.04
N LEU A 829 -3.06 -15.06 2.88
CA LEU A 829 -2.25 -14.75 1.71
C LEU A 829 -2.20 -13.24 1.55
N SER A 830 -1.07 -12.64 1.92
CA SER A 830 -0.84 -11.21 1.85
C SER A 830 0.63 -10.86 1.69
N GLY A 831 0.91 -9.82 0.89
CA GLY A 831 2.15 -9.04 1.00
C GLY A 831 2.12 -8.07 2.18
N SER A 832 2.92 -7.01 2.12
CA SER A 832 2.83 -5.91 3.10
C SER A 832 1.41 -5.33 3.17
N LEU A 833 0.85 -5.24 4.38
CA LEU A 833 -0.42 -4.53 4.62
C LEU A 833 -0.19 -3.06 4.96
N GLY A 834 1.06 -2.61 5.12
CA GLY A 834 1.40 -1.22 5.41
C GLY A 834 0.55 -0.65 6.54
N LYS A 835 -0.07 0.51 6.29
CA LYS A 835 -0.93 1.18 7.27
C LYS A 835 -2.28 0.48 7.55
N LEU A 836 -2.69 -0.51 6.76
CA LEU A 836 -3.92 -1.26 7.07
C LEU A 836 -3.75 -2.18 8.28
N ASP A 837 -2.53 -2.64 8.57
CA ASP A 837 -2.21 -3.41 9.77
C ASP A 837 -1.91 -2.47 10.95
N TRP A 838 -2.92 -1.66 11.32
CA TRP A 838 -2.84 -0.69 12.42
C TRP A 838 -2.27 -1.33 13.69
N ASP A 839 -2.74 -2.54 14.01
CA ASP A 839 -2.43 -3.24 15.25
C ASP A 839 -1.15 -4.09 15.17
N LYS A 840 -0.43 -4.04 14.03
CA LYS A 840 0.80 -4.81 13.77
C LYS A 840 0.61 -6.31 14.04
N GLN A 841 -0.54 -6.83 13.63
CA GLN A 841 -0.94 -8.22 13.84
C GLN A 841 -0.40 -9.15 12.76
N LEU A 842 -0.02 -8.64 11.58
CA LEU A 842 0.66 -9.43 10.57
C LEU A 842 2.16 -9.36 10.83
N MET A 843 2.70 -10.46 11.37
CA MET A 843 4.14 -10.59 11.58
C MET A 843 4.81 -10.88 10.26
N TYR A 844 6.02 -10.38 10.15
CA TYR A 844 6.91 -10.66 9.05
C TYR A 844 8.21 -11.21 9.62
N GLU A 845 8.87 -12.14 8.93
CA GLU A 845 10.15 -12.63 9.42
C GLU A 845 11.16 -11.49 9.41
N PRO A 846 12.08 -11.40 10.39
CA PRO A 846 13.28 -10.58 10.24
C PRO A 846 14.03 -11.03 8.99
N GLY A 847 13.92 -10.24 7.90
CA GLY A 847 14.40 -10.61 6.57
C GLY A 847 13.32 -10.74 5.49
N PHE A 848 12.04 -10.68 5.85
CA PHE A 848 10.91 -10.78 4.90
C PHE A 848 9.71 -9.88 5.27
N SER A 849 9.94 -8.59 5.54
CA SER A 849 9.08 -7.50 5.03
C SER A 849 9.80 -6.16 5.01
N ALA A 850 9.31 -5.31 4.09
CA ALA A 850 9.52 -3.88 3.97
C ALA A 850 10.97 -3.43 4.21
N SER A 851 11.77 -3.38 3.13
CA SER A 851 12.97 -2.55 3.00
C SER A 851 13.49 -2.00 4.34
N GLY A 852 14.08 -2.88 5.14
CA GLY A 852 14.38 -2.61 6.54
C GLY A 852 15.89 -2.61 6.75
N ALA A 853 16.38 -1.64 7.51
CA ALA A 853 17.80 -1.54 7.84
C ALA A 853 18.28 -2.84 8.51
N THR A 854 19.27 -3.50 7.93
CA THR A 854 19.82 -4.79 8.42
C THR A 854 20.63 -4.65 9.71
N GLY A 855 20.86 -3.42 10.18
CA GLY A 855 21.85 -3.10 11.21
C GLY A 855 23.30 -3.25 10.73
N MET A 856 23.53 -3.69 9.48
CA MET A 856 24.84 -3.85 8.84
C MET A 856 25.19 -2.60 8.03
N HIS A 857 26.48 -2.25 7.95
CA HIS A 857 26.92 -1.00 7.32
C HIS A 857 27.08 -1.11 5.80
N PHE A 858 27.54 -2.25 5.32
CA PHE A 858 27.83 -2.51 3.91
C PHE A 858 26.71 -3.23 3.17
N ALA A 859 25.71 -3.76 3.88
CA ALA A 859 24.43 -4.21 3.32
C ALA A 859 23.21 -3.56 4.01
N PRO A 860 23.11 -2.22 4.04
CA PRO A 860 22.14 -1.52 4.89
C PRO A 860 20.70 -1.68 4.40
N LYS A 861 20.49 -1.89 3.09
CA LYS A 861 19.18 -2.03 2.47
C LYS A 861 19.09 -3.36 1.73
N VAL A 862 18.37 -4.31 2.29
CA VAL A 862 18.05 -5.57 1.62
C VAL A 862 16.79 -5.35 0.78
N GLU A 863 16.90 -5.64 -0.51
CA GLU A 863 15.81 -5.54 -1.50
C GLU A 863 15.05 -6.87 -1.64
N ASP A 864 15.78 -7.99 -1.53
CA ASP A 864 15.25 -9.36 -1.56
C ASP A 864 16.13 -10.26 -0.68
N LEU A 865 15.57 -11.11 0.17
CA LEU A 865 16.32 -12.06 0.98
C LEU A 865 15.51 -13.32 1.20
N LEU A 866 15.89 -14.38 0.49
CA LEU A 866 15.40 -15.72 0.74
C LEU A 866 16.46 -16.44 1.56
N LYS A 867 16.29 -16.43 2.89
CA LYS A 867 17.29 -16.92 3.84
C LYS A 867 17.65 -18.38 3.54
N GLY A 868 18.94 -18.65 3.35
CA GLY A 868 19.43 -19.97 2.93
C GLY A 868 19.32 -20.27 1.42
N GLU A 869 18.86 -19.32 0.59
CA GLU A 869 18.79 -19.45 -0.87
C GLU A 869 19.49 -18.29 -1.62
N SER A 870 19.09 -17.03 -1.40
CA SER A 870 19.61 -15.87 -2.13
C SER A 870 19.40 -14.52 -1.42
N LEU A 871 20.18 -13.51 -1.78
CA LEU A 871 20.03 -12.12 -1.32
C LEU A 871 20.26 -11.14 -2.48
N ALA A 872 19.43 -10.10 -2.56
CA ALA A 872 19.68 -8.86 -3.28
C ALA A 872 19.64 -7.68 -2.31
N ALA A 873 20.67 -6.84 -2.34
CA ALA A 873 20.78 -5.66 -1.49
C ALA A 873 21.37 -4.49 -2.28
N ALA A 874 21.32 -3.30 -1.72
CA ALA A 874 21.97 -2.11 -2.28
C ALA A 874 22.77 -1.39 -1.20
N LYS A 875 23.93 -0.86 -1.60
CA LYS A 875 24.79 0.01 -0.79
C LYS A 875 25.14 1.25 -1.60
N GLU A 876 24.79 2.40 -1.05
CA GLU A 876 25.31 3.68 -1.51
C GLU A 876 26.63 3.97 -0.78
N PHE A 877 27.71 4.14 -1.53
CA PHE A 877 28.98 4.66 -1.03
C PHE A 877 29.02 6.18 -1.20
N SER A 878 29.18 6.91 -0.11
CA SER A 878 29.21 8.39 -0.11
C SER A 878 30.25 8.91 0.88
N LEU A 879 30.78 10.12 0.65
CA LEU A 879 31.74 10.74 1.59
C LEU A 879 31.14 11.08 2.96
N GLU A 880 29.80 11.12 3.05
CA GLU A 880 29.09 11.36 4.30
C GLU A 880 29.01 10.11 5.16
N ALA A 881 28.63 8.97 4.57
CA ALA A 881 28.49 7.70 5.27
C ALA A 881 29.82 6.92 5.37
N ASP A 882 30.74 7.14 4.43
CA ASP A 882 32.00 6.42 4.29
C ASP A 882 33.18 7.43 4.19
N PRO A 883 33.46 8.21 5.25
CA PRO A 883 34.44 9.29 5.20
C PRO A 883 35.88 8.82 4.96
N TYR A 884 36.20 7.56 5.28
CA TYR A 884 37.49 6.93 4.96
C TYR A 884 37.81 6.93 3.46
N LEU A 885 36.83 7.10 2.57
CA LEU A 885 37.05 7.19 1.12
C LEU A 885 37.95 8.40 0.74
N LEU A 886 37.97 9.46 1.55
CA LEU A 886 38.90 10.58 1.37
C LEU A 886 40.36 10.14 1.53
N ASP A 887 40.61 9.21 2.45
CA ASP A 887 41.94 8.64 2.71
C ASP A 887 42.30 7.51 1.72
N HIS A 888 41.37 7.12 0.85
CA HIS A 888 41.61 6.19 -0.26
C HIS A 888 41.26 6.85 -1.61
N SER A 889 42.01 7.91 -1.92
CA SER A 889 41.82 8.74 -3.11
C SER A 889 43.05 8.74 -4.01
N ILE A 890 42.86 8.49 -5.30
CA ILE A 890 43.91 8.57 -6.32
C ILE A 890 43.64 9.81 -7.17
N ASN A 891 44.61 10.74 -7.23
CA ASN A 891 44.48 12.02 -7.94
C ASN A 891 43.20 12.80 -7.56
N GLY A 892 42.85 12.79 -6.26
CA GLY A 892 41.67 13.48 -5.73
C GLY A 892 40.32 12.82 -6.06
N THR A 893 40.31 11.65 -6.71
CA THR A 893 39.08 10.86 -6.91
C THR A 893 39.01 9.76 -5.85
N PRO A 894 37.95 9.68 -5.04
CA PRO A 894 37.76 8.59 -4.08
C PRO A 894 37.44 7.26 -4.76
N TYR A 895 38.10 6.19 -4.31
CA TYR A 895 37.89 4.80 -4.76
C TYR A 895 37.45 3.96 -3.57
N VAL A 896 36.51 3.05 -3.78
CA VAL A 896 36.18 2.05 -2.74
C VAL A 896 37.35 1.06 -2.65
N PRO A 897 37.98 0.90 -1.46
CA PRO A 897 39.07 -0.06 -1.28
C PRO A 897 38.59 -1.49 -1.52
N GLY A 898 39.42 -2.33 -2.14
CA GLY A 898 39.09 -3.74 -2.36
C GLY A 898 38.78 -4.50 -1.07
N VAL A 899 39.46 -4.15 0.03
CA VAL A 899 39.23 -4.73 1.37
C VAL A 899 37.84 -4.41 1.93
N MET A 900 37.25 -3.27 1.60
CA MET A 900 35.85 -2.97 1.94
C MET A 900 34.87 -3.80 1.10
N GLY A 901 35.29 -4.19 -0.10
CA GLY A 901 34.59 -5.22 -0.88
C GLY A 901 34.59 -6.59 -0.19
N LEU A 902 35.73 -7.00 0.39
CA LEU A 902 35.81 -8.24 1.17
C LEU A 902 34.89 -8.19 2.40
N GLU A 903 34.91 -7.08 3.13
CA GLU A 903 34.02 -6.84 4.28
C GLU A 903 32.54 -6.89 3.87
N THR A 904 32.20 -6.27 2.73
CA THR A 904 30.83 -6.32 2.17
C THR A 904 30.41 -7.78 1.92
N PHE A 905 31.28 -8.60 1.33
CA PHE A 905 30.99 -10.03 1.12
C PHE A 905 30.84 -10.80 2.43
N ALA A 906 31.61 -10.47 3.46
CA ALA A 906 31.49 -11.12 4.76
C ALA A 906 30.16 -10.79 5.45
N GLU A 907 29.73 -9.53 5.47
CA GLU A 907 28.41 -9.13 5.98
C GLU A 907 27.27 -9.80 5.21
N VAL A 908 27.37 -9.83 3.88
CA VAL A 908 26.34 -10.43 3.01
C VAL A 908 26.26 -11.94 3.22
N SER A 909 27.39 -12.62 3.33
CA SER A 909 27.41 -14.06 3.66
C SER A 909 26.82 -14.30 5.05
N ALA A 910 27.05 -13.41 6.03
CA ALA A 910 26.40 -13.50 7.35
C ALA A 910 24.87 -13.35 7.28
N LEU A 911 24.36 -12.44 6.45
CA LEU A 911 22.92 -12.27 6.23
C LEU A 911 22.28 -13.51 5.57
N VAL A 912 22.97 -14.13 4.61
CA VAL A 912 22.47 -15.30 3.87
C VAL A 912 22.59 -16.59 4.68
N ASN A 913 23.75 -16.83 5.29
CA ASN A 913 24.11 -18.10 5.93
C ASN A 913 23.97 -18.10 7.46
N GLY A 914 23.73 -16.94 8.07
CA GLY A 914 23.54 -16.78 9.52
C GLY A 914 24.83 -16.55 10.34
N ALA A 915 26.01 -16.57 9.71
CA ALA A 915 27.30 -16.25 10.35
C ALA A 915 28.32 -15.74 9.31
N PRO A 916 29.28 -14.87 9.70
CA PRO A 916 30.37 -14.44 8.82
C PRO A 916 31.21 -15.63 8.32
N PRO A 917 31.75 -15.56 7.10
CA PRO A 917 32.55 -16.64 6.54
C PRO A 917 33.96 -16.64 7.15
N LYS A 918 34.59 -17.82 7.20
CA LYS A 918 36.01 -17.97 7.56
C LYS A 918 36.95 -17.66 6.40
N ALA A 919 36.47 -17.86 5.18
CA ALA A 919 37.24 -17.55 4.00
C ALA A 919 36.38 -17.11 2.81
N LEU A 920 36.96 -16.24 1.98
CA LEU A 920 36.48 -15.85 0.67
C LEU A 920 37.43 -16.41 -0.39
N THR A 921 36.90 -17.19 -1.31
CA THR A 921 37.66 -17.82 -2.40
C THR A 921 37.25 -17.25 -3.75
N SER A 922 38.09 -17.46 -4.77
CA SER A 922 37.84 -16.98 -6.13
C SER A 922 37.53 -15.47 -6.19
N VAL A 923 38.20 -14.68 -5.34
CA VAL A 923 37.97 -13.24 -5.26
C VAL A 923 38.52 -12.58 -6.50
N ARG A 924 37.72 -11.69 -7.11
CA ARG A 924 38.13 -10.91 -8.28
C ARG A 924 37.75 -9.45 -8.12
N PHE A 925 38.72 -8.57 -8.30
CA PHE A 925 38.53 -7.12 -8.41
C PHE A 925 38.49 -6.74 -9.90
N ALA A 926 37.30 -6.80 -10.52
CA ALA A 926 37.16 -6.65 -11.96
C ALA A 926 37.17 -5.18 -12.40
N VAL A 927 36.32 -4.35 -11.80
CA VAL A 927 36.21 -2.91 -12.14
C VAL A 927 36.16 -2.08 -10.87
N PRO A 928 37.04 -1.06 -10.70
CA PRO A 928 37.02 -0.22 -9.50
C PRO A 928 35.71 0.57 -9.38
N ILE A 929 35.22 0.72 -8.16
CA ILE A 929 34.10 1.60 -7.82
C ILE A 929 34.68 2.97 -7.48
N LYS A 930 34.21 4.03 -8.17
CA LYS A 930 34.74 5.40 -8.06
C LYS A 930 33.61 6.39 -7.78
N LEU A 931 33.84 7.35 -6.88
CA LEU A 931 32.91 8.45 -6.65
C LEU A 931 33.28 9.61 -7.59
N LEU A 932 32.71 9.59 -8.80
CA LEU A 932 33.01 10.61 -9.81
C LEU A 932 32.47 11.97 -9.37
N ARG A 933 33.36 12.98 -9.32
CA ARG A 933 33.05 14.34 -8.83
C ARG A 933 32.46 14.33 -7.42
N ASN A 934 32.92 13.40 -6.57
CA ASN A 934 32.47 13.21 -5.19
C ASN A 934 30.97 12.89 -5.05
N LYS A 935 30.31 12.46 -6.14
CA LYS A 935 28.91 12.01 -6.07
C LYS A 935 28.82 10.60 -5.50
N PRO A 936 27.77 10.28 -4.73
CA PRO A 936 27.54 8.92 -4.24
C PRO A 936 27.47 7.90 -5.38
N ALA A 937 27.93 6.68 -5.10
CA ALA A 937 27.87 5.55 -6.01
C ALA A 937 26.96 4.47 -5.44
N GLU A 938 25.86 4.18 -6.13
CA GLU A 938 24.94 3.10 -5.77
C GLU A 938 25.42 1.76 -6.35
N ILE A 939 25.60 0.77 -5.48
CA ILE A 939 26.08 -0.56 -5.82
C ILE A 939 25.03 -1.59 -5.40
N LYS A 940 24.62 -2.41 -6.36
CA LYS A 940 23.76 -3.57 -6.15
C LYS A 940 24.62 -4.75 -5.71
N ILE A 941 24.13 -5.48 -4.74
CA ILE A 941 24.80 -6.63 -4.14
C ILE A 941 23.90 -7.83 -4.40
N LYS A 942 24.46 -8.91 -4.96
CA LYS A 942 23.76 -10.17 -5.19
C LYS A 942 24.50 -11.31 -4.53
N ALA A 943 23.77 -12.22 -3.91
CA ALA A 943 24.30 -13.45 -3.35
C ALA A 943 23.39 -14.64 -3.64
N PHE A 944 23.98 -15.80 -3.93
CA PHE A 944 23.28 -17.05 -4.19
C PHE A 944 23.96 -18.19 -3.45
N THR A 945 23.19 -19.01 -2.73
CA THR A 945 23.74 -20.16 -2.00
C THR A 945 24.20 -21.28 -2.93
N LEU A 946 25.28 -21.94 -2.55
CA LEU A 946 25.87 -23.06 -3.29
C LEU A 946 25.46 -24.40 -2.65
N GLY A 947 24.16 -24.70 -2.59
CA GLY A 947 23.64 -26.01 -2.16
C GLY A 947 24.14 -26.51 -0.79
N SER A 948 24.13 -27.84 -0.59
CA SER A 948 24.37 -28.51 0.70
C SER A 948 25.80 -28.39 1.28
N GLY A 949 26.71 -27.67 0.61
CA GLY A 949 28.11 -27.52 1.04
C GLY A 949 28.37 -26.36 2.01
N GLY A 950 27.39 -25.46 2.22
CA GLY A 950 27.58 -24.23 2.99
C GLY A 950 28.45 -23.22 2.23
N GLY A 951 27.93 -22.04 1.93
CA GLY A 951 28.63 -21.01 1.16
C GLY A 951 27.73 -20.31 0.15
N CYS A 952 28.15 -19.13 -0.32
CA CYS A 952 27.43 -18.37 -1.32
C CYS A 952 28.36 -17.69 -2.33
N GLU A 953 27.95 -17.68 -3.60
CA GLU A 953 28.55 -16.85 -4.64
C GLU A 953 27.97 -15.44 -4.52
N MET A 954 28.84 -14.43 -4.52
CA MET A 954 28.46 -13.03 -4.31
C MET A 954 29.07 -12.10 -5.36
N ARG A 955 28.32 -11.05 -5.73
CA ARG A 955 28.72 -10.05 -6.74
C ARG A 955 28.29 -8.65 -6.33
N LEU A 956 29.17 -7.67 -6.55
CA LEU A 956 28.87 -6.24 -6.48
C LEU A 956 28.73 -5.70 -7.90
N GLU A 957 27.61 -5.08 -8.21
CA GLU A 957 27.17 -4.72 -9.56
C GLU A 957 26.65 -3.28 -9.63
N SER A 958 26.81 -2.61 -10.78
CA SER A 958 26.15 -1.33 -11.04
C SER A 958 25.60 -1.26 -12.47
N ASP A 959 24.52 -0.51 -12.65
CA ASP A 959 23.97 -0.18 -13.96
C ASP A 959 24.44 1.22 -14.37
N PHE A 960 24.85 1.40 -15.63
CA PHE A 960 25.18 2.73 -16.12
C PHE A 960 23.89 3.46 -16.50
N VAL A 961 23.52 4.48 -15.72
CA VAL A 961 22.30 5.26 -15.93
C VAL A 961 22.68 6.65 -16.40
N SER A 962 22.11 7.09 -17.54
CA SER A 962 22.30 8.45 -18.04
C SER A 962 21.68 9.48 -17.09
N PRO A 963 22.05 10.78 -17.19
CA PRO A 963 21.40 11.85 -16.42
C PRO A 963 19.87 11.96 -16.60
N LYS A 964 19.31 11.31 -17.63
CA LYS A 964 17.87 11.24 -17.92
C LYS A 964 17.21 9.96 -17.38
N GLY A 965 17.90 9.15 -16.58
CA GLY A 965 17.36 7.92 -15.99
C GLY A 965 17.36 6.69 -16.91
N LEU A 966 17.81 6.80 -18.17
CA LEU A 966 17.93 5.64 -19.06
C LEU A 966 19.17 4.79 -18.74
N ARG A 967 18.96 3.48 -18.56
CA ARG A 967 20.02 2.46 -18.48
C ARG A 967 20.70 2.30 -19.83
N LEU A 968 22.02 2.47 -19.88
CA LEU A 968 22.83 2.31 -21.08
C LEU A 968 23.80 1.13 -20.89
N GLY A 969 23.67 0.10 -21.73
CA GLY A 969 24.58 -1.05 -21.74
C GLY A 969 24.30 -2.11 -20.67
N GLN A 970 25.18 -3.12 -20.60
CA GLN A 970 25.09 -4.24 -19.66
C GLN A 970 25.52 -3.84 -18.24
N THR A 971 24.98 -4.53 -17.23
CA THR A 971 25.41 -4.40 -15.83
C THR A 971 26.90 -4.68 -15.70
N ARG A 972 27.61 -3.81 -14.98
CA ARG A 972 29.04 -3.98 -14.70
C ARG A 972 29.21 -4.70 -13.37
N THR A 973 29.93 -5.81 -13.37
CA THR A 973 30.39 -6.46 -12.14
C THR A 973 31.70 -5.81 -11.68
N HIS A 974 31.68 -5.26 -10.47
CA HIS A 974 32.83 -4.64 -9.83
C HIS A 974 33.68 -5.69 -9.12
N PHE A 975 33.11 -6.36 -8.13
CA PHE A 975 33.78 -7.41 -7.34
C PHE A 975 32.97 -8.70 -7.40
N LYS A 976 33.63 -9.85 -7.28
CA LYS A 976 32.99 -11.15 -7.04
C LYS A 976 33.81 -12.01 -6.09
N ALA A 977 33.16 -12.87 -5.33
CA ALA A 977 33.79 -13.84 -4.44
C ALA A 977 32.84 -15.01 -4.16
N VAL A 978 33.39 -16.11 -3.65
CA VAL A 978 32.63 -17.25 -3.11
C VAL A 978 32.99 -17.40 -1.64
N SER A 979 32.00 -17.36 -0.76
CA SER A 979 32.22 -17.67 0.65
C SER A 979 32.26 -19.17 0.88
N VAL A 980 33.15 -19.59 1.77
CA VAL A 980 33.29 -20.99 2.21
C VAL A 980 33.38 -21.05 3.75
N PRO A 981 32.80 -22.09 4.38
CA PRO A 981 32.67 -22.17 5.83
C PRO A 981 33.98 -22.53 6.52
N ASP A 982 34.87 -23.27 5.86
CA ASP A 982 36.18 -23.64 6.40
C ASP A 982 37.21 -23.87 5.29
N VAL A 983 38.47 -23.46 5.54
CA VAL A 983 39.63 -23.68 4.66
C VAL A 983 40.86 -23.88 5.53
N SER A 984 41.61 -24.96 5.29
CA SER A 984 42.88 -25.20 5.97
C SER A 984 43.97 -24.19 5.58
N SER A 985 44.74 -23.73 6.56
CA SER A 985 45.92 -22.87 6.35
C SER A 985 46.97 -23.56 5.50
N ALA A 986 47.63 -22.80 4.63
CA ALA A 986 48.84 -23.26 3.93
C ALA A 986 50.13 -22.98 4.71
N TRP A 987 50.08 -22.37 5.90
CA TRP A 987 51.27 -21.92 6.61
C TRP A 987 52.00 -23.05 7.33
N LYS A 988 52.99 -23.62 6.65
CA LYS A 988 53.87 -24.65 7.21
C LYS A 988 55.05 -24.02 7.95
N GLU A 989 55.53 -24.66 9.02
CA GLU A 989 56.66 -24.17 9.83
C GLU A 989 57.91 -23.82 8.98
N ALA A 990 58.17 -24.62 7.93
CA ALA A 990 59.30 -24.42 7.03
C ALA A 990 59.27 -23.09 6.23
N ILE A 991 58.13 -22.39 6.20
CA ILE A 991 57.93 -21.14 5.45
C ILE A 991 57.90 -19.93 6.40
N ARG A 992 58.03 -20.12 7.72
CA ARG A 992 58.00 -19.03 8.70
C ARG A 992 59.26 -18.15 8.60
N PRO A 993 59.13 -16.81 8.70
CA PRO A 993 60.28 -15.93 8.74
C PRO A 993 60.97 -16.00 10.11
N VAL A 994 62.25 -15.65 10.14
CA VAL A 994 62.97 -15.43 11.41
C VAL A 994 62.64 -14.04 11.93
N LEU A 995 62.00 -13.95 13.09
CA LEU A 995 61.64 -12.67 13.71
C LEU A 995 62.87 -12.02 14.37
N PRO A 996 63.11 -10.71 14.16
CA PRO A 996 64.18 -10.01 14.83
C PRO A 996 63.84 -9.74 16.30
N LYS A 997 64.86 -9.67 17.17
CA LYS A 997 64.66 -9.31 18.60
C LYS A 997 64.19 -7.86 18.82
N THR A 998 64.39 -6.99 17.82
CA THR A 998 63.96 -5.58 17.82
C THR A 998 63.52 -5.17 16.42
N ASN A 999 62.43 -4.42 16.30
CA ASN A 999 61.87 -3.96 15.02
C ASN A 999 62.68 -2.78 14.44
N LYS A 1000 63.92 -3.03 14.01
CA LYS A 1000 64.69 -2.04 13.25
C LYS A 1000 64.23 -2.04 11.80
N TYR A 1001 63.50 -1.00 11.39
CA TYR A 1001 62.97 -0.90 10.04
C TYR A 1001 64.04 -0.56 9.00
N LYS A 1002 64.04 -1.30 7.89
CA LYS A 1002 64.79 -0.98 6.67
C LYS A 1002 64.13 0.18 5.91
N THR A 1003 62.81 0.24 5.96
CA THR A 1003 62.00 1.35 5.46
C THR A 1003 60.95 1.70 6.50
N ASP A 1004 60.93 2.95 6.96
CA ASP A 1004 59.93 3.44 7.91
C ASP A 1004 58.60 3.81 7.23
N ALA A 1005 57.52 3.91 8.02
CA ALA A 1005 56.20 4.33 7.56
C ALA A 1005 56.23 5.66 6.78
N ALA A 1006 57.00 6.64 7.26
CA ALA A 1006 57.11 7.96 6.63
C ALA A 1006 57.68 7.89 5.20
N THR A 1007 58.58 6.95 4.92
CA THR A 1007 59.10 6.70 3.59
C THR A 1007 58.09 5.94 2.72
N ILE A 1008 57.39 4.96 3.29
CA ILE A 1008 56.36 4.18 2.59
C ILE A 1008 55.24 5.07 2.06
N TYR A 1009 54.70 5.94 2.90
CA TYR A 1009 53.55 6.79 2.57
C TYR A 1009 53.91 8.08 1.82
N LYS A 1010 55.17 8.26 1.44
CA LYS A 1010 55.55 9.19 0.35
C LYS A 1010 55.30 8.60 -1.03
N THR A 1011 55.24 7.27 -1.14
CA THR A 1011 55.05 6.55 -2.40
C THR A 1011 53.60 6.10 -2.56
N TYR A 1012 52.98 5.57 -1.49
CA TYR A 1012 51.57 5.21 -1.53
C TYR A 1012 50.65 6.42 -1.45
N PHE A 1013 49.48 6.33 -2.10
CA PHE A 1013 48.46 7.38 -2.12
C PHE A 1013 47.55 7.39 -0.88
N HIS A 1014 47.76 6.48 0.06
CA HIS A 1014 46.90 6.26 1.23
C HIS A 1014 47.00 7.39 2.27
N GLY A 1015 45.86 7.96 2.62
CA GLY A 1015 45.68 8.91 3.72
C GLY A 1015 45.66 8.21 5.09
N PRO A 1016 45.60 8.99 6.19
CA PRO A 1016 45.86 8.52 7.55
C PRO A 1016 45.11 7.26 7.98
N SER A 1017 43.85 7.08 7.58
CA SER A 1017 43.06 5.90 7.97
C SER A 1017 43.49 4.59 7.29
N PHE A 1018 44.31 4.66 6.23
CA PHE A 1018 44.86 3.50 5.51
C PHE A 1018 46.40 3.42 5.58
N GLN A 1019 47.03 4.18 6.48
CA GLN A 1019 48.46 4.08 6.77
C GLN A 1019 48.74 2.94 7.77
N VAL A 1020 48.56 1.72 7.29
CA VAL A 1020 48.54 0.47 8.08
C VAL A 1020 49.90 -0.17 8.35
N LEU A 1021 50.99 0.28 7.73
CA LEU A 1021 52.35 -0.25 7.91
C LEU A 1021 53.17 0.65 8.85
N ASP A 1022 53.68 0.11 9.96
CA ASP A 1022 54.63 0.80 10.85
C ASP A 1022 56.05 0.83 10.23
N GLY A 1023 56.35 -0.18 9.41
CA GLY A 1023 57.59 -0.25 8.64
C GLY A 1023 57.87 -1.62 8.02
N ILE A 1024 58.86 -1.67 7.13
CA ILE A 1024 59.40 -2.90 6.54
C ILE A 1024 60.66 -3.31 7.32
N ILE A 1025 60.67 -4.52 7.88
CA ILE A 1025 61.82 -5.10 8.57
C ILE A 1025 62.85 -5.60 7.55
N SER A 1026 62.40 -6.42 6.61
CA SER A 1026 63.26 -6.97 5.56
C SER A 1026 62.49 -7.12 4.25
N VAL A 1027 63.20 -6.94 3.14
CA VAL A 1027 62.64 -7.13 1.79
C VAL A 1027 63.76 -7.60 0.86
N ASP A 1028 63.49 -8.70 0.15
CA ASP A 1028 64.35 -9.34 -0.83
C ASP A 1028 63.54 -9.76 -2.07
N LYS A 1029 64.19 -10.40 -3.05
CA LYS A 1029 63.52 -10.75 -4.33
C LYS A 1029 62.37 -11.74 -4.15
N GLY A 1030 62.40 -12.59 -3.14
CA GLY A 1030 61.43 -13.65 -2.89
C GLY A 1030 60.47 -13.37 -1.73
N SER A 1031 60.76 -12.41 -0.84
CA SER A 1031 59.93 -12.17 0.34
C SER A 1031 59.95 -10.74 0.88
N VAL A 1032 58.95 -10.42 1.70
CA VAL A 1032 58.84 -9.18 2.48
C VAL A 1032 58.34 -9.49 3.89
N LEU A 1033 59.02 -8.94 4.89
CA LEU A 1033 58.61 -8.96 6.29
C LEU A 1033 58.36 -7.51 6.75
N ALA A 1034 57.14 -7.23 7.16
CA ALA A 1034 56.68 -5.91 7.57
C ALA A 1034 55.94 -5.98 8.92
N VAL A 1035 55.63 -4.81 9.47
CA VAL A 1035 54.84 -4.69 10.69
C VAL A 1035 53.58 -3.90 10.38
N PHE A 1036 52.43 -4.52 10.60
CA PHE A 1036 51.14 -3.86 10.67
C PHE A 1036 51.04 -3.09 11.97
N LYS A 1037 50.48 -1.89 11.91
CA LYS A 1037 50.03 -1.14 13.07
C LYS A 1037 48.69 -0.52 12.78
N ARG A 1038 47.76 -0.68 13.72
CA ARG A 1038 46.43 -0.10 13.61
C ARG A 1038 46.55 1.44 13.49
N PRO A 1039 45.99 2.06 12.44
CA PRO A 1039 46.01 3.52 12.30
C PRO A 1039 45.30 4.21 13.46
N ALA A 1040 45.86 5.32 13.94
CA ALA A 1040 45.21 6.15 14.97
C ALA A 1040 44.02 6.95 14.41
N ALA A 1041 44.00 7.20 13.09
CA ALA A 1041 42.89 7.85 12.42
C ALA A 1041 41.72 6.86 12.26
N PRO A 1042 40.50 7.21 12.71
CA PRO A 1042 39.37 6.30 12.62
C PRO A 1042 38.77 6.30 11.22
N LEU A 1043 38.25 5.14 10.80
CA LEU A 1043 37.52 4.99 9.53
C LEU A 1043 36.20 5.79 9.48
N TRP A 1044 35.59 6.05 10.65
CA TRP A 1044 34.34 6.80 10.79
C TRP A 1044 34.46 7.91 11.84
N LYS A 1045 33.53 8.88 11.79
CA LYS A 1045 33.42 9.91 12.81
C LYS A 1045 32.91 9.30 14.13
N PRO A 1046 33.20 9.91 15.30
CA PRO A 1046 32.66 9.45 16.58
C PRO A 1046 31.13 9.30 16.54
N GLY A 1047 30.62 8.14 16.98
CA GLY A 1047 29.18 7.82 16.94
C GLY A 1047 28.66 7.17 15.65
N GLN A 1048 29.50 7.02 14.61
CA GLN A 1048 29.15 6.37 13.33
C GLN A 1048 29.91 5.06 13.09
N GLN A 1049 30.43 4.41 14.14
CA GLN A 1049 31.33 3.27 13.99
C GLN A 1049 30.58 2.00 13.56
N ALA A 1050 30.99 1.41 12.43
CA ALA A 1050 30.51 0.12 11.95
C ALA A 1050 31.21 -1.05 12.67
N LYS A 1051 30.50 -2.16 12.85
CA LYS A 1051 31.10 -3.41 13.32
C LYS A 1051 31.69 -4.17 12.13
N LEU A 1052 33.01 -4.33 12.11
CA LEU A 1052 33.71 -5.10 11.08
C LEU A 1052 33.83 -6.57 11.49
N VAL A 1053 33.77 -7.48 10.52
CA VAL A 1053 33.76 -8.93 10.74
C VAL A 1053 34.82 -9.68 9.91
N PHE A 1054 35.62 -9.00 9.09
CA PHE A 1054 36.59 -9.63 8.19
C PHE A 1054 37.98 -8.97 8.14
N HIS A 1055 38.39 -8.22 9.17
CA HIS A 1055 39.72 -7.60 9.31
C HIS A 1055 40.23 -6.80 8.08
N PRO A 1056 39.45 -5.85 7.52
CA PRO A 1056 39.81 -5.18 6.26
C PRO A 1056 41.14 -4.42 6.35
N LEU A 1057 41.52 -3.86 7.50
CA LEU A 1057 42.79 -3.14 7.66
C LEU A 1057 44.00 -4.08 7.72
N VAL A 1058 43.84 -5.29 8.25
CA VAL A 1058 44.91 -6.30 8.26
C VAL A 1058 45.16 -6.81 6.83
N PHE A 1059 44.11 -7.08 6.06
CA PHE A 1059 44.24 -7.44 4.64
C PHE A 1059 44.85 -6.31 3.81
N GLU A 1060 44.48 -5.06 4.10
CA GLU A 1060 45.10 -3.91 3.43
C GLU A 1060 46.60 -3.87 3.70
N ALA A 1061 47.03 -4.17 4.93
CA ALA A 1061 48.44 -4.21 5.27
C ALA A 1061 49.18 -5.32 4.52
N LEU A 1062 48.56 -6.49 4.32
CA LEU A 1062 49.11 -7.55 3.48
C LEU A 1062 49.22 -7.12 2.00
N PHE A 1063 48.22 -6.39 1.47
CA PHE A 1063 48.29 -5.84 0.11
C PHE A 1063 49.45 -4.86 -0.03
N GLN A 1064 49.58 -3.90 0.90
CA GLN A 1064 50.64 -2.90 0.87
C GLN A 1064 52.03 -3.52 1.09
N ALA A 1065 52.17 -4.53 1.96
CA ALA A 1065 53.46 -5.21 2.15
C ALA A 1065 53.93 -5.92 0.87
N CYS A 1066 53.06 -6.70 0.23
CA CYS A 1066 53.35 -7.35 -1.05
C CYS A 1066 53.66 -6.34 -2.16
N GLY A 1067 52.84 -5.28 -2.27
CA GLY A 1067 53.05 -4.21 -3.24
C GLY A 1067 54.38 -3.48 -3.05
N TRP A 1068 54.85 -3.33 -1.81
CA TRP A 1068 56.13 -2.67 -1.52
C TRP A 1068 57.32 -3.44 -2.10
N ARG A 1069 57.26 -4.79 -2.09
CA ARG A 1069 58.27 -5.63 -2.72
C ARG A 1069 58.32 -5.42 -4.24
N ASP A 1070 57.16 -5.31 -4.89
CA ASP A 1070 57.10 -5.01 -6.33
C ASP A 1070 57.65 -3.61 -6.65
N ILE A 1071 57.34 -2.59 -5.83
CA ILE A 1071 57.92 -1.26 -5.99
C ILE A 1071 59.45 -1.30 -5.88
N GLN A 1072 59.97 -2.03 -4.89
CA GLN A 1072 61.41 -2.10 -4.62
C GLN A 1072 62.22 -2.79 -5.74
N PHE A 1073 61.67 -3.85 -6.34
CA PHE A 1073 62.40 -4.66 -7.32
C PHE A 1073 61.98 -4.44 -8.76
N ASP A 1074 60.71 -4.17 -9.00
CA ASP A 1074 60.12 -4.07 -10.33
C ASP A 1074 59.82 -2.62 -10.72
N ARG A 1075 59.97 -1.68 -9.78
CA ARG A 1075 59.76 -0.23 -9.98
C ARG A 1075 58.38 0.11 -10.56
N SER A 1076 57.39 -0.74 -10.33
CA SER A 1076 56.00 -0.49 -10.70
C SER A 1076 55.12 -0.53 -9.46
N MET A 1077 54.12 0.34 -9.41
CA MET A 1077 52.98 0.10 -8.53
C MET A 1077 52.12 -1.02 -9.10
N ALA A 1078 51.46 -1.77 -8.23
CA ALA A 1078 50.52 -2.81 -8.62
C ALA A 1078 49.25 -2.68 -7.79
N LEU A 1079 48.11 -3.04 -8.38
CA LEU A 1079 46.81 -3.02 -7.72
C LEU A 1079 46.29 -4.45 -7.52
N PRO A 1080 45.47 -4.69 -6.48
CA PRO A 1080 44.78 -5.97 -6.31
C PRO A 1080 43.98 -6.34 -7.55
N ASP A 1081 44.14 -7.57 -8.04
CA ASP A 1081 43.43 -8.09 -9.23
C ASP A 1081 42.58 -9.31 -8.89
N ALA A 1082 43.16 -10.30 -8.20
CA ALA A 1082 42.44 -11.49 -7.73
C ALA A 1082 43.08 -12.09 -6.48
N ILE A 1083 42.32 -12.89 -5.74
CA ILE A 1083 42.81 -13.69 -4.60
C ILE A 1083 42.23 -15.10 -4.73
N GLY A 1084 43.08 -16.12 -4.69
CA GLY A 1084 42.63 -17.51 -4.64
C GLY A 1084 41.82 -17.80 -3.38
N ALA A 1085 42.38 -17.43 -2.22
CA ALA A 1085 41.68 -17.46 -0.93
C ALA A 1085 42.14 -16.32 0.00
N ALA A 1086 41.20 -15.61 0.63
CA ALA A 1086 41.41 -14.71 1.74
C ALA A 1086 40.76 -15.34 2.99
N ILE A 1087 41.55 -15.59 4.04
CA ILE A 1087 41.16 -16.38 5.21
C ILE A 1087 41.35 -15.54 6.47
N VAL A 1088 40.39 -15.60 7.39
CA VAL A 1088 40.42 -14.94 8.70
C VAL A 1088 40.34 -15.97 9.82
N TYR A 1089 41.01 -15.68 10.94
CA TYR A 1089 41.03 -16.54 12.13
C TYR A 1089 40.39 -15.82 13.32
N ASP A 1090 39.61 -16.53 14.15
CA ASP A 1090 38.85 -15.90 15.25
C ASP A 1090 39.78 -15.54 16.41
N HIS A 1091 40.17 -14.28 16.47
CA HIS A 1091 40.93 -13.70 17.57
C HIS A 1091 40.28 -12.40 18.03
N GLU A 1092 40.09 -12.24 19.35
CA GLU A 1092 39.60 -11.01 19.97
C GLU A 1092 40.78 -10.25 20.60
N PRO A 1093 40.92 -8.93 20.37
CA PRO A 1093 40.11 -8.08 19.49
C PRO A 1093 40.39 -8.35 18.00
N LEU A 1094 39.37 -8.12 17.14
CA LEU A 1094 39.48 -8.36 15.69
C LEU A 1094 40.74 -7.70 15.08
N ASP A 1095 40.92 -6.39 15.11
CA ASP A 1095 42.14 -5.79 14.50
C ASP A 1095 43.24 -5.51 15.53
N PRO A 1096 44.10 -6.43 15.96
CA PRO A 1096 45.11 -6.17 17.02
C PRO A 1096 45.97 -4.92 16.74
N GLU A 1097 46.48 -4.29 17.79
CA GLU A 1097 47.25 -3.04 17.66
C GLU A 1097 48.50 -3.18 16.77
N THR A 1098 49.12 -4.36 16.73
CA THR A 1098 50.33 -4.63 15.94
C THR A 1098 50.40 -6.10 15.53
N LEU A 1099 50.82 -6.38 14.29
CA LEU A 1099 51.08 -7.72 13.76
C LEU A 1099 52.35 -7.74 12.89
N PHE A 1100 52.99 -8.89 12.78
CA PHE A 1100 53.95 -9.16 11.71
C PHE A 1100 53.20 -9.56 10.45
N LEU A 1101 53.72 -9.11 9.30
CA LEU A 1101 53.21 -9.41 7.98
C LEU A 1101 54.32 -10.07 7.17
N TYR A 1102 54.07 -11.23 6.60
CA TYR A 1102 55.04 -11.93 5.77
C TYR A 1102 54.44 -12.28 4.43
N GLY A 1103 54.99 -11.72 3.36
CA GLY A 1103 54.61 -12.02 1.98
C GLY A 1103 55.70 -12.79 1.26
N VAL A 1104 55.33 -13.88 0.59
CA VAL A 1104 56.21 -14.71 -0.23
C VAL A 1104 55.82 -14.58 -1.69
N PHE A 1105 56.75 -14.11 -2.51
CA PHE A 1105 56.58 -13.94 -3.94
C PHE A 1105 56.73 -15.29 -4.66
N LYS A 1106 55.71 -15.69 -5.42
CA LYS A 1106 55.63 -16.98 -6.12
C LYS A 1106 56.03 -16.89 -7.59
N GLY A 1107 56.31 -15.70 -8.09
CA GLY A 1107 56.61 -15.44 -9.50
C GLY A 1107 55.55 -14.57 -10.17
N ARG A 1108 55.54 -14.58 -11.50
CA ARG A 1108 54.57 -13.84 -12.32
C ARG A 1108 53.76 -14.79 -13.19
N THR A 1109 52.52 -14.41 -13.48
CA THR A 1109 51.71 -15.04 -14.53
C THR A 1109 52.22 -14.63 -15.91
N GLU A 1110 51.79 -15.36 -16.95
CA GLU A 1110 52.16 -15.07 -18.35
C GLU A 1110 51.77 -13.65 -18.79
N ASP A 1111 50.69 -13.11 -18.23
CA ASP A 1111 50.22 -11.75 -18.48
C ASP A 1111 50.77 -10.69 -17.50
N GLY A 1112 51.84 -11.05 -16.78
CA GLY A 1112 52.67 -10.11 -16.04
C GLY A 1112 52.17 -9.76 -14.63
N ARG A 1113 51.12 -10.41 -14.11
CA ARG A 1113 50.68 -10.21 -12.71
C ARG A 1113 51.66 -10.84 -11.74
N SER A 1114 51.94 -10.19 -10.63
CA SER A 1114 52.73 -10.77 -9.54
C SER A 1114 51.84 -11.64 -8.64
N LEU A 1115 52.37 -12.77 -8.18
CA LEU A 1115 51.66 -13.73 -7.34
C LEU A 1115 52.31 -13.86 -5.96
N TYR A 1116 51.49 -13.88 -4.92
CA TYR A 1116 51.92 -13.97 -3.53
C TYR A 1116 51.08 -14.94 -2.70
N ASP A 1117 51.72 -15.57 -1.72
CA ASP A 1117 51.05 -16.03 -0.50
C ASP A 1117 51.50 -15.13 0.65
N ALA A 1118 50.60 -14.70 1.53
CA ALA A 1118 50.93 -13.77 2.61
C ALA A 1118 50.18 -14.08 3.91
N TRP A 1119 50.79 -13.78 5.05
CA TRP A 1119 50.27 -14.08 6.39
C TRP A 1119 50.44 -12.90 7.34
N ALA A 1120 49.41 -12.65 8.15
CA ALA A 1120 49.45 -11.73 9.28
C ALA A 1120 49.41 -12.51 10.59
N PHE A 1121 50.34 -12.26 11.50
CA PHE A 1121 50.54 -13.08 12.70
C PHE A 1121 51.20 -12.30 13.85
N ASP A 1122 51.05 -12.80 15.08
CA ASP A 1122 51.67 -12.20 16.27
C ASP A 1122 53.11 -12.72 16.54
N GLY A 1123 53.72 -12.30 17.65
CA GLY A 1123 55.06 -12.74 18.04
C GLY A 1123 55.19 -14.24 18.40
N GLU A 1124 54.05 -14.92 18.62
CA GLU A 1124 53.97 -16.36 18.91
C GLU A 1124 53.61 -17.18 17.66
N PHE A 1125 53.49 -16.54 16.48
CA PHE A 1125 53.04 -17.13 15.22
C PHE A 1125 51.58 -17.61 15.24
N ASN A 1126 50.70 -16.98 16.03
CA ASN A 1126 49.26 -17.15 15.86
C ASN A 1126 48.79 -16.35 14.63
N LEU A 1127 48.04 -17.00 13.72
CA LEU A 1127 47.55 -16.37 12.49
C LEU A 1127 46.31 -15.52 12.73
N TYR A 1128 46.26 -14.34 12.14
CA TYR A 1128 45.08 -13.48 12.12
C TYR A 1128 44.43 -13.42 10.73
N ALA A 1129 45.26 -13.39 9.68
CA ALA A 1129 44.78 -13.41 8.30
C ALA A 1129 45.78 -14.10 7.36
N GLU A 1130 45.28 -14.70 6.29
CA GLU A 1130 46.06 -15.34 5.24
C GLU A 1130 45.51 -14.97 3.85
N LEU A 1131 46.42 -14.64 2.93
CA LEU A 1131 46.16 -14.51 1.50
C LEU A 1131 46.87 -15.64 0.75
N ARG A 1132 46.14 -16.30 -0.14
CA ARG A 1132 46.67 -17.35 -1.02
C ARG A 1132 46.43 -17.00 -2.48
N ASP A 1133 47.46 -17.21 -3.29
CA ASP A 1133 47.45 -16.90 -4.72
C ASP A 1133 46.95 -15.47 -4.98
N TYR A 1134 47.43 -14.52 -4.18
CA TYR A 1134 47.13 -13.11 -4.33
C TYR A 1134 47.82 -12.57 -5.58
N ALA A 1135 47.02 -12.20 -6.58
CA ALA A 1135 47.48 -11.65 -7.84
C ALA A 1135 47.34 -10.12 -7.83
N MET A 1136 48.42 -9.43 -8.20
CA MET A 1136 48.41 -7.99 -8.42
C MET A 1136 48.74 -7.64 -9.87
N ILE A 1137 47.99 -6.69 -10.44
CA ILE A 1137 48.19 -6.19 -11.79
C ILE A 1137 49.07 -4.94 -11.75
N PRO A 1138 50.17 -4.87 -12.53
CA PRO A 1138 50.99 -3.67 -12.60
C PRO A 1138 50.20 -2.50 -13.22
N THR A 1139 50.33 -1.32 -12.64
CA THR A 1139 49.75 -0.09 -13.18
C THR A 1139 50.84 0.82 -13.75
N PRO A 1140 50.62 1.41 -14.94
CA PRO A 1140 51.47 2.51 -15.41
C PRO A 1140 51.32 3.67 -14.42
N ILE A 1141 52.43 4.22 -13.95
CA ILE A 1141 52.47 5.41 -13.10
C ILE A 1141 52.23 6.66 -13.96
#